data_AF-A0A6P0GJK4-F1
#
_entry.id   AF-A0A6P0GJK4-F1
#
_cell.length_a   1.000
_cell.length_b   1.000
_cell.length_c   1.000
_cell.angle_alpha   90.00
_cell.angle_beta   90.00
_cell.angle_gamma   90.00
#
_symmetry.space_group_name_H-M   'P 1'
#
loop_
_entity.id
_entity.type
_entity.pdbx_description
1 polymer ?
#
loop_
_entity_poly.entity_id
_entity_poly.type
_entity_poly.pdbx_seq_one_letter_code
_entity_poly.pdbx_strand_id
1 'polypeptide(L)'
;MTVVDKDVPAPSLEAGHPVYRLAAGTELLGEYQGSGYQEPKYLLSRADGQVMQLPLPLYRLAASLDGRDAGELAADLSAEFGQEVGADLVSSLIEEHLRPVGVIAPDDGALDHPDTAGLPVRSDPLLALRYRVGVLPAGVSWRVGGILRPFFFRPVWMAALAAFVVVLVLIVARGDLLGQALAGLDQLVHAPELLLLIYLLTIVAGTFHEFGHVTACRYGGARPGDMGIGLYIVWPAFYSTVTDAYRLSRAGRLRTDLGGVYFNTVFMTGLGLLYLDTGQPWLLVALLGMLGETLWQFLPSIRLDGYYVLADLVGVPDLFGYLGPALTGLLPGRPTHPKVRELRPWARRLIVTWVVLVVPTLLFYLVAFLVLLPRVLPVVWRAFLDYLATLDAALRSGDVVTSAVGVFQLFLLALPWVGAVLMTGLVGGQLRQLAVARWGWAWARPGAWAGVRRVAARTAVGCLAVALVWRVASVATSTPPSAAETRITSSAFGVLYVGRDAAPDPAAGEWAVREQLVAFASATKAFDRHGDVLTGGRELAVVSCVVLVGCLLTVAGTLHWRPWTVALPLASVAAMGPAVTVLAQVGPAVVGAAWTAVGATSLVLALRPPHGRHRRRRGSVPRPPWVMAGLGAVLVGVATAPLTAVPLAVGAVVVLVRVGRRPPRLRQWAGLVLGTCGLTALAASTAPALLGSPGVALPDGEREVLLLVGALLAAGALVLRRGDAVAAAGGGVAALAAVPMPGADAVLPLLIVSSAVLGALVVAALTRQPVSARPHPLLRAVLAVPVLVLVVVGALLLPAPAVDPPHRALAGGLTAPASPAGR
;
A
#
# COMPACT_ATOMS: atom_id res chain seq x y z
N MET A 1 10.23 -31.84 71.68
CA MET A 1 11.06 -30.65 71.98
C MET A 1 10.71 -29.59 70.95
N THR A 2 9.99 -28.59 71.43
CA THR A 2 9.36 -27.45 70.76
C THR A 2 10.37 -26.47 70.16
N VAL A 3 10.13 -25.96 68.95
CA VAL A 3 9.97 -24.52 68.69
C VAL A 3 8.99 -24.38 67.51
N VAL A 4 7.81 -23.83 67.81
CA VAL A 4 6.79 -23.41 66.86
C VAL A 4 7.05 -21.94 66.58
N ASP A 5 7.35 -21.60 65.33
CA ASP A 5 7.34 -20.21 64.88
C ASP A 5 5.89 -19.86 64.52
N LYS A 6 5.24 -19.10 65.41
CA LYS A 6 3.89 -18.55 65.25
C LYS A 6 4.06 -17.16 64.65
N ASP A 7 3.80 -17.02 63.36
CA ASP A 7 3.28 -15.79 62.73
C ASP A 7 2.93 -16.10 61.26
N VAL A 8 1.93 -16.96 61.06
CA VAL A 8 1.15 -16.95 59.81
C VAL A 8 -0.10 -16.15 60.12
N PRO A 9 -0.29 -14.94 59.54
CA PRO A 9 -1.55 -14.24 59.72
C PRO A 9 -2.66 -15.11 59.14
N ALA A 10 -3.68 -15.38 59.95
CA ALA A 10 -4.89 -16.05 59.52
C ALA A 10 -5.41 -15.40 58.23
N PRO A 11 -5.85 -16.18 57.22
CA PRO A 11 -6.52 -15.59 56.07
C PRO A 11 -7.74 -14.83 56.59
N SER A 12 -7.77 -13.55 56.29
CA SER A 12 -8.89 -12.67 56.59
C SER A 12 -10.13 -13.24 55.93
N LEU A 13 -11.10 -13.63 56.77
CA LEU A 13 -12.40 -14.19 56.39
C LEU A 13 -13.36 -13.14 55.80
N GLU A 14 -12.85 -12.09 55.15
CA GLU A 14 -13.68 -11.04 54.53
C GLU A 14 -13.02 -10.47 53.25
N ALA A 15 -12.77 -11.33 52.26
CA ALA A 15 -12.64 -10.89 50.87
C ALA A 15 -13.74 -11.61 50.08
N GLY A 16 -14.84 -10.92 49.78
CA GLY A 16 -15.87 -11.46 48.88
C GLY A 16 -15.18 -12.00 47.64
N HIS A 17 -15.45 -13.24 47.25
CA HIS A 17 -14.70 -13.80 46.15
C HIS A 17 -15.03 -12.99 44.88
N PRO A 18 -14.04 -12.80 44.00
CA PRO A 18 -14.23 -12.02 42.79
C PRO A 18 -15.42 -12.57 41.99
N VAL A 19 -16.35 -11.68 41.68
CA VAL A 19 -17.51 -11.97 40.84
C VAL A 19 -17.09 -11.91 39.38
N TYR A 20 -17.27 -13.02 38.66
CA TYR A 20 -16.88 -13.12 37.26
C TYR A 20 -18.11 -13.15 36.35
N ARG A 21 -18.09 -12.34 35.29
CA ARG A 21 -19.14 -12.31 34.25
C ARG A 21 -18.55 -12.57 32.88
N LEU A 22 -19.32 -13.23 32.02
CA LEU A 22 -18.97 -13.33 30.59
C LEU A 22 -18.92 -11.95 29.93
N ALA A 23 -17.95 -11.78 29.04
CA ALA A 23 -17.85 -10.59 28.21
C ALA A 23 -19.09 -10.44 27.32
N ALA A 24 -19.61 -9.22 27.23
CA ALA A 24 -20.79 -8.90 26.42
C ALA A 24 -20.60 -9.34 24.95
N GLY A 25 -21.60 -10.02 24.39
CA GLY A 25 -21.58 -10.53 23.01
C GLY A 25 -20.86 -11.86 22.82
N THR A 26 -20.49 -12.54 23.92
CA THR A 26 -20.01 -13.93 23.87
C THR A 26 -21.18 -14.91 23.71
N GLU A 27 -21.11 -15.81 22.72
CA GLU A 27 -22.12 -16.84 22.43
C GLU A 27 -21.53 -18.23 22.63
N LEU A 28 -22.20 -19.08 23.41
CA LEU A 28 -21.82 -20.47 23.62
C LEU A 28 -22.45 -21.34 22.53
N LEU A 29 -21.64 -21.92 21.64
CA LEU A 29 -22.10 -22.60 20.43
C LEU A 29 -22.32 -24.11 20.61
N GLY A 30 -21.79 -24.70 21.68
CA GLY A 30 -21.97 -26.12 22.01
C GLY A 30 -20.86 -27.02 21.48
N GLU A 31 -21.14 -28.32 21.39
CA GLU A 31 -20.15 -29.32 20.96
C GLU A 31 -19.78 -29.17 19.47
N TYR A 32 -18.49 -29.27 19.18
CA TYR A 32 -17.98 -29.29 17.81
C TYR A 32 -18.29 -30.62 17.11
N GLN A 33 -19.34 -30.61 16.28
CA GLN A 33 -19.83 -31.79 15.58
C GLN A 33 -18.83 -32.37 14.58
N GLY A 34 -18.62 -33.69 14.64
CA GLY A 34 -17.71 -34.41 13.75
C GLY A 34 -16.23 -34.15 14.03
N SER A 35 -15.88 -33.92 15.29
CA SER A 35 -14.51 -33.67 15.77
C SER A 35 -13.52 -34.79 15.39
N GLY A 36 -12.32 -34.41 14.96
CA GLY A 36 -11.17 -35.29 14.73
C GLY A 36 -10.37 -35.63 16.00
N TYR A 37 -10.75 -35.04 17.13
CA TYR A 37 -10.14 -35.26 18.44
C TYR A 37 -10.70 -36.52 19.12
N GLN A 38 -9.92 -37.14 20.00
CA GLN A 38 -10.37 -38.25 20.84
C GLN A 38 -11.42 -37.78 21.83
N GLU A 39 -11.16 -36.65 22.49
CA GLU A 39 -12.11 -35.98 23.37
C GLU A 39 -12.92 -34.92 22.59
N PRO A 40 -14.22 -34.80 22.87
CA PRO A 40 -15.05 -33.76 22.27
C PRO A 40 -14.57 -32.36 22.70
N LYS A 41 -14.57 -31.42 21.75
CA LYS A 41 -14.24 -30.02 22.00
C LYS A 41 -15.51 -29.19 21.85
N TYR A 42 -15.61 -28.12 22.62
CA TYR A 42 -16.77 -27.22 22.64
C TYR A 42 -16.38 -25.86 22.08
N LEU A 43 -17.35 -25.19 21.47
CA LEU A 43 -17.17 -23.93 20.77
C LEU A 43 -17.77 -22.76 21.53
N LEU A 44 -17.02 -21.67 21.57
CA LEU A 44 -17.43 -20.38 22.09
C LEU A 44 -17.08 -19.30 21.05
N SER A 45 -18.02 -18.40 20.78
CA SER A 45 -17.83 -17.26 19.88
C SER A 45 -17.75 -15.97 20.68
N ARG A 46 -16.75 -15.12 20.38
CA ARG A 46 -16.61 -13.80 21.00
C ARG A 46 -17.34 -12.73 20.17
N ALA A 47 -17.60 -11.57 20.78
CA ALA A 47 -18.28 -10.44 20.13
C ALA A 47 -17.60 -9.91 18.86
N ASP A 48 -16.29 -10.16 18.68
CA ASP A 48 -15.54 -9.80 17.47
C ASP A 48 -15.58 -10.88 16.36
N GLY A 49 -16.42 -11.90 16.53
CA GLY A 49 -16.62 -12.99 15.57
C GLY A 49 -15.57 -14.09 15.61
N GLN A 50 -14.63 -14.04 16.56
CA GLN A 50 -13.64 -15.11 16.73
C GLN A 50 -14.27 -16.31 17.45
N VAL A 51 -14.20 -17.49 16.82
CA VAL A 51 -14.62 -18.76 17.41
C VAL A 51 -13.42 -19.49 18.01
N MET A 52 -13.61 -20.05 19.20
CA MET A 52 -12.57 -20.69 20.00
C MET A 52 -12.99 -22.10 20.41
N GLN A 53 -12.02 -23.00 20.54
CA GLN A 53 -12.23 -24.37 21.00
C GLN A 53 -11.80 -24.50 22.47
N LEU A 54 -12.71 -24.98 23.31
CA LEU A 54 -12.50 -25.22 24.72
C LEU A 54 -12.72 -26.71 25.06
N PRO A 55 -11.90 -27.30 25.96
CA PRO A 55 -12.25 -28.54 26.65
C PRO A 55 -13.57 -28.39 27.43
N LEU A 56 -14.25 -29.52 27.69
CA LEU A 56 -15.52 -29.54 28.42
C LEU A 56 -15.47 -28.78 29.76
N PRO A 57 -14.45 -28.95 30.63
CA PRO A 57 -14.42 -28.23 31.91
C PRO A 57 -14.40 -26.71 31.76
N LEU A 58 -13.61 -26.18 30.80
CA LEU A 58 -13.54 -24.74 30.55
C LEU A 58 -14.81 -24.19 29.90
N TYR A 59 -15.46 -24.98 29.06
CA TYR A 59 -16.75 -24.60 28.46
C TYR A 59 -17.87 -24.55 29.50
N ARG A 60 -17.91 -25.52 30.41
CA ARG A 60 -18.88 -25.54 31.53
C ARG A 60 -18.64 -24.39 32.49
N LEU A 61 -17.38 -24.15 32.86
CA LEU A 61 -17.00 -22.99 33.66
C LEU A 61 -17.46 -21.70 32.98
N ALA A 62 -17.19 -21.52 31.68
CA ALA A 62 -17.67 -20.38 30.93
C ALA A 62 -19.20 -20.27 30.89
N ALA A 63 -19.92 -21.39 30.82
CA ALA A 63 -21.39 -21.41 30.85
C ALA A 63 -21.97 -21.03 32.22
N SER A 64 -21.25 -21.32 33.30
CA SER A 64 -21.65 -20.96 34.68
C SER A 64 -21.32 -19.52 35.08
N LEU A 65 -20.61 -18.74 34.23
CA LEU A 65 -20.23 -17.35 34.50
C LEU A 65 -21.40 -16.37 34.33
N ASP A 66 -22.28 -16.33 35.32
CA ASP A 66 -23.48 -15.49 35.41
C ASP A 66 -23.36 -14.33 36.41
N GLY A 67 -22.17 -14.11 36.99
CA GLY A 67 -21.95 -13.12 38.04
C GLY A 67 -22.08 -13.66 39.46
N ARG A 68 -21.93 -14.98 39.64
CA ARG A 68 -21.77 -15.64 40.94
C ARG A 68 -20.32 -15.66 41.43
N ASP A 69 -20.19 -15.96 42.71
CA ASP A 69 -18.94 -16.02 43.45
C ASP A 69 -18.10 -17.25 43.07
N ALA A 70 -16.77 -17.15 43.12
CA ALA A 70 -15.87 -18.25 42.74
C ALA A 70 -16.06 -19.52 43.59
N GLY A 71 -16.52 -19.40 44.85
CA GLY A 71 -16.86 -20.53 45.71
C GLY A 71 -18.13 -21.26 45.26
N GLU A 72 -19.14 -20.53 44.80
CA GLU A 72 -20.39 -21.11 44.27
C GLU A 72 -20.13 -21.82 42.93
N LEU A 73 -19.32 -21.22 42.06
CA LEU A 73 -18.89 -21.84 40.79
C LEU A 73 -18.11 -23.14 41.02
N ALA A 74 -17.26 -23.16 42.04
CA ALA A 74 -16.51 -24.35 42.43
C ALA A 74 -17.41 -25.49 42.95
N ALA A 75 -18.46 -25.16 43.71
CA ALA A 75 -19.42 -26.15 44.20
C ALA A 75 -20.24 -26.78 43.05
N ASP A 76 -20.70 -25.97 42.10
CA ASP A 76 -21.44 -26.44 40.92
C ASP A 76 -20.59 -27.37 40.04
N LEU A 77 -19.35 -26.97 39.76
CA LEU A 77 -18.42 -27.79 38.98
C LEU A 77 -18.07 -29.09 39.72
N SER A 78 -17.94 -29.04 41.06
CA SER A 78 -17.66 -30.23 41.86
C SER A 78 -18.82 -31.23 41.82
N ALA A 79 -20.05 -30.74 41.87
CA ALA A 79 -21.26 -31.56 41.75
C ALA A 79 -21.43 -32.17 40.35
N GLU A 80 -21.09 -31.42 39.28
CA GLU A 80 -21.23 -31.90 37.89
C GLU A 80 -20.15 -32.91 37.49
N PHE A 81 -18.89 -32.68 37.87
CA PHE A 81 -17.76 -33.55 37.50
C PHE A 81 -17.46 -34.66 38.52
N GLY A 82 -18.09 -34.64 39.70
CA GLY A 82 -17.87 -35.63 40.76
C GLY A 82 -16.45 -35.59 41.34
N GLN A 83 -15.78 -34.43 41.28
CA GLN A 83 -14.42 -34.19 41.76
C GLN A 83 -14.40 -32.92 42.60
N GLU A 84 -13.64 -32.88 43.69
CA GLU A 84 -13.49 -31.64 44.48
C GLU A 84 -12.69 -30.59 43.69
N VAL A 85 -13.37 -29.52 43.28
CA VAL A 85 -12.79 -28.35 42.62
C VAL A 85 -12.80 -27.19 43.63
N GLY A 86 -11.62 -26.67 44.00
CA GLY A 86 -11.51 -25.53 44.91
C GLY A 86 -11.72 -24.17 44.22
N ALA A 87 -12.19 -23.17 44.97
CA ALA A 87 -12.39 -21.79 44.48
C ALA A 87 -11.12 -21.13 43.93
N ASP A 88 -9.95 -21.48 44.48
CA ASP A 88 -8.64 -20.99 44.01
C ASP A 88 -8.29 -21.52 42.62
N LEU A 89 -8.64 -22.78 42.32
CA LEU A 89 -8.42 -23.38 41.01
C LEU A 89 -9.37 -22.78 39.96
N VAL A 90 -10.61 -22.49 40.32
CA VAL A 90 -11.55 -21.79 39.44
C VAL A 90 -11.01 -20.39 39.11
N SER A 91 -10.58 -19.64 40.12
CA SER A 91 -10.01 -18.31 39.93
C SER A 91 -8.75 -18.33 39.07
N SER A 92 -7.84 -19.29 39.26
CA SER A 92 -6.65 -19.41 38.41
C SER A 92 -6.97 -19.80 36.97
N LEU A 93 -7.92 -20.70 36.73
CA LEU A 93 -8.37 -21.04 35.37
C LEU A 93 -8.99 -19.83 34.66
N ILE A 94 -9.78 -19.03 35.38
CA ILE A 94 -10.38 -17.79 34.88
C ILE A 94 -9.29 -16.77 34.51
N GLU A 95 -8.38 -16.47 35.43
CA GLU A 95 -7.34 -15.45 35.25
C GLU A 95 -6.27 -15.85 34.22
N GLU A 96 -5.86 -17.11 34.17
CA GLU A 96 -4.80 -17.57 33.28
C GLU A 96 -5.29 -17.96 31.88
N HIS A 97 -6.52 -18.49 31.76
CA HIS A 97 -6.99 -19.07 30.49
C HIS A 97 -8.14 -18.28 29.85
N LEU A 98 -9.07 -17.71 30.62
CA LEU A 98 -10.25 -17.02 30.07
C LEU A 98 -10.06 -15.49 29.97
N ARG A 99 -9.37 -14.85 30.93
CA ARG A 99 -9.10 -13.40 30.94
C ARG A 99 -8.18 -12.95 29.80
N PRO A 100 -7.03 -13.60 29.51
CA PRO A 100 -6.11 -13.13 28.47
C PRO A 100 -6.69 -13.26 27.06
N VAL A 101 -7.65 -14.16 26.92
CA VAL A 101 -8.38 -14.44 25.69
C VAL A 101 -9.62 -13.53 25.56
N GLY A 102 -9.94 -12.72 26.58
CA GLY A 102 -11.01 -11.72 26.55
C GLY A 102 -12.41 -12.31 26.58
N VAL A 103 -12.59 -13.46 27.26
CA VAL A 103 -13.90 -14.12 27.46
C VAL A 103 -14.62 -13.55 28.69
N ILE A 104 -13.90 -12.90 29.61
CA ILE A 104 -14.43 -12.30 30.84
C ILE A 104 -14.66 -10.80 30.61
N ALA A 105 -15.74 -10.27 31.20
CA ALA A 105 -16.03 -8.84 31.19
C ALA A 105 -14.89 -8.04 31.85
N PRO A 106 -14.51 -6.87 31.30
CA PRO A 106 -13.55 -5.99 31.98
C PRO A 106 -14.12 -5.55 33.33
N ASP A 107 -13.26 -5.46 34.36
CA ASP A 107 -13.67 -5.04 35.69
C ASP A 107 -14.35 -3.66 35.64
N ASP A 108 -15.37 -3.41 36.49
CA ASP A 108 -16.20 -2.18 36.44
C ASP A 108 -15.37 -0.87 36.53
N GLY A 109 -14.15 -0.90 37.09
CA GLY A 109 -13.21 0.23 37.13
C GLY A 109 -12.35 0.43 35.87
N ALA A 110 -12.35 -0.49 34.91
CA ALA A 110 -11.59 -0.40 33.66
C ALA A 110 -12.33 0.41 32.57
N LEU A 111 -13.59 0.76 32.79
CA LEU A 111 -14.39 1.61 31.89
C LEU A 111 -13.88 3.06 31.83
N ASP A 112 -13.17 3.52 32.86
CA ASP A 112 -12.62 4.89 32.94
C ASP A 112 -11.28 5.06 32.19
N HIS A 113 -10.60 3.95 31.88
CA HIS A 113 -9.30 3.94 31.17
C HIS A 113 -9.25 2.85 30.08
N PRO A 114 -9.81 3.10 28.88
CA PRO A 114 -9.80 2.14 27.77
C PRO A 114 -8.40 1.78 27.24
N ASP A 115 -7.35 2.52 27.63
CA ASP A 115 -5.96 2.28 27.21
C ASP A 115 -5.24 1.21 28.07
N THR A 116 -5.79 0.83 29.24
CA THR A 116 -5.18 -0.16 30.17
C THR A 116 -5.77 -1.56 30.07
N ALA A 117 -6.94 -1.74 29.45
CA ALA A 117 -7.46 -3.07 29.13
C ALA A 117 -6.62 -3.66 27.99
N GLY A 118 -5.73 -4.59 28.32
CA GLY A 118 -4.92 -5.29 27.33
C GLY A 118 -5.81 -5.83 26.21
N LEU A 119 -5.48 -5.48 24.95
CA LEU A 119 -6.23 -5.97 23.79
C LEU A 119 -6.22 -7.51 23.80
N PRO A 120 -7.37 -8.18 23.61
CA PRO A 120 -7.44 -9.64 23.61
C PRO A 120 -6.45 -10.25 22.61
N VAL A 121 -5.78 -11.33 23.01
CA VAL A 121 -4.85 -12.03 22.11
C VAL A 121 -5.61 -12.56 20.90
N ARG A 122 -5.27 -12.06 19.70
CA ARG A 122 -5.79 -12.56 18.43
C ARG A 122 -4.80 -13.52 17.80
N SER A 123 -5.32 -14.61 17.22
CA SER A 123 -4.51 -15.51 16.41
C SER A 123 -4.14 -14.81 15.08
N ASP A 124 -2.85 -14.60 14.82
CA ASP A 124 -2.33 -14.04 13.56
C ASP A 124 -1.46 -15.09 12.83
N PRO A 125 -2.07 -16.08 12.13
CA PRO A 125 -1.31 -17.09 11.40
C PRO A 125 -0.59 -16.48 10.19
N LEU A 126 0.62 -16.94 9.91
CA LEU A 126 1.52 -16.39 8.87
C LEU A 126 0.95 -16.41 7.45
N LEU A 127 0.03 -17.33 7.17
CA LEU A 127 -0.65 -17.52 5.89
C LEU A 127 -2.13 -17.12 5.96
N ALA A 128 -2.51 -16.30 6.94
CA ALA A 128 -3.83 -15.71 7.00
C ALA A 128 -3.99 -14.64 5.93
N LEU A 129 -5.20 -14.51 5.40
CA LEU A 129 -5.58 -13.36 4.60
C LEU A 129 -5.40 -12.08 5.44
N ARG A 130 -4.44 -11.24 5.03
CA ARG A 130 -4.11 -9.99 5.72
C ARG A 130 -4.85 -8.85 5.09
N TYR A 131 -5.02 -7.78 5.86
CA TYR A 131 -5.52 -6.52 5.36
C TYR A 131 -6.89 -6.69 4.67
N ARG A 132 -7.89 -7.12 5.46
CA ARG A 132 -9.25 -7.34 4.98
C ARG A 132 -10.05 -6.04 4.96
N VAL A 133 -10.71 -5.77 3.84
CA VAL A 133 -11.67 -4.67 3.70
C VAL A 133 -13.02 -5.27 3.33
N GLY A 134 -14.01 -5.13 4.23
CA GLY A 134 -15.39 -5.51 3.97
C GLY A 134 -16.01 -4.56 2.94
N VAL A 135 -16.29 -5.08 1.75
CA VAL A 135 -16.92 -4.35 0.64
C VAL A 135 -18.44 -4.46 0.73
N LEU A 136 -18.95 -5.67 0.98
CA LEU A 136 -20.36 -5.94 1.18
C LEU A 136 -20.62 -6.20 2.67
N PRO A 137 -21.48 -5.40 3.32
CA PRO A 137 -21.81 -5.61 4.73
C PRO A 137 -22.65 -6.88 4.92
N ALA A 138 -22.59 -7.48 6.11
CA ALA A 138 -23.27 -8.74 6.43
C ALA A 138 -24.77 -8.76 6.10
N GLY A 139 -25.47 -7.63 6.22
CA GLY A 139 -26.88 -7.53 5.84
C GLY A 139 -27.13 -7.74 4.34
N VAL A 140 -26.21 -7.31 3.48
CA VAL A 140 -26.27 -7.55 2.02
C VAL A 140 -25.90 -8.99 1.73
N SER A 141 -24.81 -9.52 2.31
CA SER A 141 -24.41 -10.92 2.18
C SER A 141 -25.56 -11.87 2.57
N TRP A 142 -26.24 -11.57 3.69
CA TRP A 142 -27.42 -12.31 4.13
C TRP A 142 -28.49 -12.35 3.05
N ARG A 143 -28.87 -11.19 2.47
CA ARG A 143 -29.89 -11.12 1.41
C ARG A 143 -29.47 -11.89 0.16
N VAL A 144 -28.23 -11.72 -0.30
CA VAL A 144 -27.69 -12.42 -1.47
C VAL A 144 -27.77 -13.93 -1.25
N GLY A 145 -27.28 -14.43 -0.12
CA GLY A 145 -27.37 -15.85 0.23
C GLY A 145 -28.80 -16.35 0.38
N GLY A 146 -29.76 -15.46 0.69
CA GLY A 146 -31.19 -15.79 0.75
C GLY A 146 -31.81 -15.95 -0.64
N ILE A 147 -31.50 -15.04 -1.56
CA ILE A 147 -32.00 -15.06 -2.96
C ILE A 147 -31.44 -16.27 -3.70
N LEU A 148 -30.16 -16.56 -3.52
CA LEU A 148 -29.47 -17.67 -4.21
C LEU A 148 -29.66 -19.02 -3.51
N ARG A 149 -30.35 -19.06 -2.36
CA ARG A 149 -30.62 -20.28 -1.58
C ARG A 149 -31.17 -21.45 -2.41
N PRO A 150 -32.08 -21.25 -3.39
CA PRO A 150 -32.60 -22.35 -4.20
C PRO A 150 -31.55 -23.14 -4.99
N PHE A 151 -30.38 -22.55 -5.28
CA PHE A 151 -29.28 -23.26 -5.95
C PHE A 151 -28.78 -24.46 -5.15
N PHE A 152 -28.95 -24.47 -3.82
CA PHE A 152 -28.56 -25.60 -2.98
C PHE A 152 -29.69 -26.63 -2.74
N PHE A 153 -30.86 -26.45 -3.36
CA PHE A 153 -31.89 -27.49 -3.36
C PHE A 153 -31.42 -28.71 -4.15
N ARG A 154 -31.72 -29.90 -3.63
CA ARG A 154 -31.27 -31.19 -4.19
C ARG A 154 -31.39 -31.29 -5.72
N PRO A 155 -32.58 -31.06 -6.33
CA PRO A 155 -32.68 -31.17 -7.79
C PRO A 155 -31.85 -30.12 -8.54
N VAL A 156 -31.71 -28.92 -7.98
CA VAL A 156 -31.06 -27.79 -8.66
C VAL A 156 -29.56 -27.97 -8.74
N TRP A 157 -28.88 -28.29 -7.63
CA TRP A 157 -27.43 -28.48 -7.68
C TRP A 157 -27.03 -29.72 -8.47
N MET A 158 -27.83 -30.80 -8.42
CA MET A 158 -27.60 -31.99 -9.26
C MET A 158 -27.74 -31.66 -10.74
N ALA A 159 -28.78 -30.92 -11.13
CA ALA A 159 -28.97 -30.49 -12.52
C ALA A 159 -27.85 -29.56 -12.98
N ALA A 160 -27.42 -28.62 -12.14
CA ALA A 160 -26.30 -27.72 -12.45
C ALA A 160 -24.98 -28.46 -12.68
N LEU A 161 -24.65 -29.45 -11.83
CA LEU A 161 -23.46 -30.28 -12.03
C LEU A 161 -23.57 -31.17 -13.26
N ALA A 162 -24.74 -31.76 -13.52
CA ALA A 162 -24.97 -32.55 -14.72
C ALA A 162 -24.82 -31.67 -15.98
N ALA A 163 -25.39 -30.46 -15.98
CA ALA A 163 -25.25 -29.51 -17.08
C ALA A 163 -23.79 -29.11 -17.32
N PHE A 164 -23.02 -28.85 -16.25
CA PHE A 164 -21.59 -28.58 -16.35
C PHE A 164 -20.84 -29.74 -17.05
N VAL A 165 -21.07 -30.98 -16.60
CA VAL A 165 -20.44 -32.16 -17.22
C VAL A 165 -20.86 -32.31 -18.67
N VAL A 166 -22.16 -32.16 -18.99
CA VAL A 166 -22.67 -32.23 -20.37
C VAL A 166 -22.00 -31.18 -21.25
N VAL A 167 -21.89 -29.93 -20.79
CA VAL A 167 -21.22 -28.85 -21.55
C VAL A 167 -19.76 -29.19 -21.81
N LEU A 168 -19.02 -29.69 -20.82
CA LEU A 168 -17.63 -30.13 -21.03
C LEU A 168 -17.54 -31.28 -22.04
N VAL A 169 -18.44 -32.26 -21.96
CA VAL A 169 -18.49 -33.38 -22.92
C VAL A 169 -18.81 -32.88 -24.33
N LEU A 170 -19.75 -31.94 -24.49
CA LEU A 170 -20.09 -31.35 -25.78
C LEU A 170 -18.90 -30.57 -26.38
N ILE A 171 -18.17 -29.83 -25.55
CA ILE A 171 -16.94 -29.13 -25.97
C ILE A 171 -15.88 -30.12 -26.46
N VAL A 172 -15.66 -31.21 -25.72
CA VAL A 172 -14.73 -32.27 -26.13
C VAL A 172 -15.20 -32.97 -27.41
N ALA A 173 -16.50 -33.25 -27.51
CA ALA A 173 -17.11 -33.92 -28.67
C ALA A 173 -17.06 -33.07 -29.95
N ARG A 174 -16.95 -31.74 -29.84
CA ARG A 174 -16.74 -30.83 -30.98
C ARG A 174 -15.42 -31.10 -31.71
N GLY A 175 -14.44 -31.72 -31.05
CA GLY A 175 -13.13 -32.03 -31.61
C GLY A 175 -12.19 -30.82 -31.68
N ASP A 176 -10.94 -31.07 -32.06
CA ASP A 176 -9.88 -30.06 -32.25
C ASP A 176 -9.63 -29.10 -31.07
N LEU A 177 -9.70 -29.61 -29.83
CA LEU A 177 -9.46 -28.79 -28.63
C LEU A 177 -8.10 -28.09 -28.65
N LEU A 178 -7.06 -28.77 -29.15
CA LEU A 178 -5.72 -28.21 -29.21
C LEU A 178 -5.63 -27.09 -30.24
N GLY A 179 -6.18 -27.27 -31.45
CA GLY A 179 -6.22 -26.24 -32.47
C GLY A 179 -7.00 -25.02 -32.00
N GLN A 180 -8.17 -25.22 -31.38
CA GLN A 180 -8.99 -24.15 -30.80
C GLN A 180 -8.29 -23.43 -29.64
N ALA A 181 -7.60 -24.15 -28.76
CA ALA A 181 -6.85 -23.52 -27.67
C ALA A 181 -5.67 -22.69 -28.20
N LEU A 182 -4.95 -23.21 -29.21
CA LEU A 182 -3.85 -22.48 -29.85
C LEU A 182 -4.36 -21.23 -30.60
N ALA A 183 -5.49 -21.35 -31.32
CA ALA A 183 -6.13 -20.21 -31.97
C ALA A 183 -6.60 -19.16 -30.95
N GLY A 184 -7.08 -19.58 -29.77
CA GLY A 184 -7.44 -18.65 -28.70
C GLY A 184 -6.23 -17.95 -28.09
N LEU A 185 -5.10 -18.64 -27.94
CA LEU A 185 -3.85 -18.01 -27.50
C LEU A 185 -3.33 -17.02 -28.54
N ASP A 186 -3.41 -17.35 -29.82
CA ASP A 186 -3.05 -16.45 -30.91
C ASP A 186 -3.92 -15.19 -30.91
N GLN A 187 -5.24 -15.34 -30.72
CA GLN A 187 -6.16 -14.20 -30.55
C GLN A 187 -5.76 -13.31 -29.37
N LEU A 188 -5.39 -13.89 -28.22
CA LEU A 188 -5.00 -13.12 -27.03
C LEU A 188 -3.70 -12.33 -27.23
N VAL A 189 -2.80 -12.82 -28.08
CA VAL A 189 -1.54 -12.12 -28.43
C VAL A 189 -1.83 -10.92 -29.34
N HIS A 190 -2.75 -11.07 -30.29
CA HIS A 190 -3.05 -10.04 -31.29
C HIS A 190 -4.15 -9.05 -30.85
N ALA A 191 -4.98 -9.41 -29.87
CA ALA A 191 -6.09 -8.61 -29.35
C ALA A 191 -5.96 -8.47 -27.81
N PRO A 192 -5.11 -7.56 -27.30
CA PRO A 192 -4.84 -7.41 -25.87
C PRO A 192 -6.07 -7.01 -25.04
N GLU A 193 -7.10 -6.44 -25.65
CA GLU A 193 -8.40 -6.17 -25.02
C GLU A 193 -9.11 -7.43 -24.52
N LEU A 194 -8.88 -8.58 -25.17
CA LEU A 194 -9.44 -9.86 -24.73
C LEU A 194 -8.84 -10.30 -23.39
N LEU A 195 -7.58 -9.95 -23.10
CA LEU A 195 -6.98 -10.22 -21.79
C LEU A 195 -7.70 -9.42 -20.69
N LEU A 196 -8.04 -8.15 -20.95
CA LEU A 196 -8.84 -7.35 -20.00
C LEU A 196 -10.21 -7.98 -19.75
N LEU A 197 -10.84 -8.50 -20.80
CA LEU A 197 -12.13 -9.19 -20.67
C LEU A 197 -12.00 -10.47 -19.86
N ILE A 198 -10.95 -11.27 -20.05
CA ILE A 198 -10.67 -12.46 -19.22
C ILE A 198 -10.47 -12.06 -17.77
N TYR A 199 -9.68 -11.01 -17.48
CA TYR A 199 -9.50 -10.52 -16.11
C TYR A 199 -10.81 -10.06 -15.47
N LEU A 200 -11.65 -9.35 -16.22
CA LEU A 200 -12.99 -8.94 -15.76
C LEU A 200 -13.85 -10.18 -15.44
N LEU A 201 -13.85 -11.18 -16.34
CA LEU A 201 -14.56 -12.43 -16.12
C LEU A 201 -14.06 -13.17 -14.88
N THR A 202 -12.75 -13.21 -14.62
CA THR A 202 -12.18 -13.80 -13.40
C THR A 202 -12.60 -13.04 -12.14
N ILE A 203 -12.65 -11.70 -12.17
CA ILE A 203 -13.14 -10.88 -11.04
C ILE A 203 -14.61 -11.17 -10.75
N VAL A 204 -15.44 -11.25 -11.80
CA VAL A 204 -16.87 -11.58 -11.68
C VAL A 204 -17.04 -13.00 -11.16
N ALA A 205 -16.30 -13.97 -11.70
CA ALA A 205 -16.31 -15.36 -11.26
C ALA A 205 -15.89 -15.49 -9.79
N GLY A 206 -14.82 -14.82 -9.36
CA GLY A 206 -14.37 -14.78 -7.97
C GLY A 206 -15.38 -14.14 -7.02
N THR A 207 -16.13 -13.14 -7.47
CA THR A 207 -17.24 -12.58 -6.67
C THR A 207 -18.39 -13.59 -6.55
N PHE A 208 -18.72 -14.27 -7.65
CA PHE A 208 -19.77 -15.29 -7.69
C PHE A 208 -19.41 -16.52 -6.85
N HIS A 209 -18.14 -16.91 -6.82
CA HIS A 209 -17.56 -17.91 -5.93
C HIS A 209 -17.85 -17.58 -4.46
N GLU A 210 -17.56 -16.36 -4.01
CA GLU A 210 -17.84 -15.97 -2.62
C GLU A 210 -19.35 -15.97 -2.30
N PHE A 211 -20.22 -15.67 -3.28
CA PHE A 211 -21.66 -15.84 -3.10
C PHE A 211 -22.02 -17.31 -2.85
N GLY A 212 -21.31 -18.26 -3.46
CA GLY A 212 -21.46 -19.68 -3.20
C GLY A 212 -21.25 -20.05 -1.74
N HIS A 213 -20.15 -19.62 -1.12
CA HIS A 213 -19.89 -19.86 0.31
C HIS A 213 -20.96 -19.25 1.22
N VAL A 214 -21.31 -17.98 0.98
CA VAL A 214 -22.33 -17.25 1.75
C VAL A 214 -23.70 -17.92 1.65
N THR A 215 -24.07 -18.33 0.44
CA THR A 215 -25.34 -19.01 0.16
C THR A 215 -25.39 -20.39 0.83
N ALA A 216 -24.32 -21.16 0.73
CA ALA A 216 -24.20 -22.47 1.37
C ALA A 216 -24.26 -22.38 2.91
N CYS A 217 -23.55 -21.41 3.50
CA CYS A 217 -23.56 -21.11 4.94
C CYS A 217 -25.00 -20.83 5.42
N ARG A 218 -25.69 -19.92 4.72
CA ARG A 218 -27.08 -19.59 5.02
C ARG A 218 -28.03 -20.76 4.81
N TYR A 219 -27.85 -21.53 3.74
CA TYR A 219 -28.66 -22.72 3.47
C TYR A 219 -28.55 -23.75 4.60
N GLY A 220 -27.36 -23.90 5.18
CA GLY A 220 -27.09 -24.75 6.34
C GLY A 220 -27.71 -24.26 7.66
N GLY A 221 -28.19 -23.02 7.71
CA GLY A 221 -28.78 -22.40 8.91
C GLY A 221 -27.84 -21.49 9.70
N ALA A 222 -26.60 -21.28 9.23
CA ALA A 222 -25.64 -20.36 9.83
C ALA A 222 -25.77 -18.94 9.26
N ARG A 223 -25.14 -17.96 9.93
CA ARG A 223 -25.19 -16.53 9.62
C ARG A 223 -23.90 -16.07 8.93
N PRO A 224 -23.90 -15.88 7.59
CA PRO A 224 -22.77 -15.27 6.90
C PRO A 224 -22.53 -13.83 7.36
N GLY A 225 -21.25 -13.47 7.46
CA GLY A 225 -20.76 -12.13 7.79
C GLY A 225 -20.51 -11.25 6.57
N ASP A 226 -19.55 -10.35 6.71
CA ASP A 226 -19.12 -9.45 5.63
C ASP A 226 -18.41 -10.22 4.50
N MET A 227 -18.48 -9.64 3.30
CA MET A 227 -17.64 -10.08 2.17
C MET A 227 -16.76 -8.94 1.72
N GLY A 228 -15.59 -9.24 1.18
CA GLY A 228 -14.67 -8.21 0.82
C GLY A 228 -13.46 -8.68 0.05
N ILE A 229 -12.44 -7.84 0.08
CA ILE A 229 -11.16 -8.07 -0.57
C ILE A 229 -10.07 -7.98 0.49
N GLY A 230 -9.12 -8.90 0.44
CA GLY A 230 -7.91 -8.89 1.25
C GLY A 230 -6.66 -9.12 0.41
N LEU A 231 -5.51 -9.13 1.09
CA LEU A 231 -4.23 -9.49 0.48
C LEU A 231 -3.76 -10.85 1.00
N TYR A 232 -3.65 -11.79 0.09
CA TYR A 232 -3.05 -13.09 0.32
C TYR A 232 -1.58 -13.06 -0.12
N ILE A 233 -0.68 -12.88 0.84
CA ILE A 233 0.77 -12.65 0.63
C ILE A 233 1.03 -11.37 -0.20
N VAL A 234 0.80 -11.42 -1.51
CA VAL A 234 0.92 -10.29 -2.45
C VAL A 234 -0.30 -10.18 -3.38
N TRP A 235 -1.09 -11.24 -3.53
CA TRP A 235 -2.20 -11.30 -4.47
C TRP A 235 -3.49 -10.76 -3.82
N PRO A 236 -4.28 -9.96 -4.54
CA PRO A 236 -5.63 -9.65 -4.10
C PRO A 236 -6.46 -10.95 -4.08
N ALA A 237 -7.21 -11.14 -3.01
CA ALA A 237 -8.11 -12.27 -2.88
C ALA A 237 -9.47 -11.79 -2.36
N PHE A 238 -10.55 -12.32 -2.92
CA PHE A 238 -11.87 -12.14 -2.34
C PHE A 238 -11.98 -12.98 -1.06
N TYR A 239 -12.88 -12.57 -0.17
CA TYR A 239 -13.22 -13.35 1.00
C TYR A 239 -14.67 -13.17 1.39
N SER A 240 -15.23 -14.20 2.01
CA SER A 240 -16.49 -14.16 2.73
C SER A 240 -16.27 -14.65 4.16
N THR A 241 -16.85 -13.93 5.12
CA THR A 241 -16.80 -14.34 6.53
C THR A 241 -17.87 -15.39 6.78
N VAL A 242 -17.51 -16.67 6.70
CA VAL A 242 -18.39 -17.81 7.00
C VAL A 242 -18.04 -18.52 8.30
N THR A 243 -17.37 -17.83 9.22
CA THR A 243 -16.94 -18.39 10.52
C THR A 243 -18.10 -19.00 11.33
N ASP A 244 -19.31 -18.47 11.15
CA ASP A 244 -20.50 -19.01 11.80
C ASP A 244 -20.85 -20.44 11.38
N ALA A 245 -20.31 -20.93 10.25
CA ALA A 245 -20.51 -22.29 9.78
C ALA A 245 -19.99 -23.34 10.78
N TYR A 246 -19.07 -23.00 11.70
CA TYR A 246 -18.58 -23.93 12.72
C TYR A 246 -19.66 -24.52 13.62
N ARG A 247 -20.83 -23.84 13.77
CA ARG A 247 -22.00 -24.36 14.51
C ARG A 247 -22.73 -25.49 13.76
N LEU A 248 -22.46 -25.65 12.46
CA LEU A 248 -23.11 -26.65 11.62
C LEU A 248 -22.49 -28.03 11.81
N SER A 249 -23.25 -29.07 11.43
CA SER A 249 -22.72 -30.43 11.28
C SER A 249 -21.61 -30.48 10.24
N ARG A 250 -20.79 -31.54 10.26
CA ARG A 250 -19.71 -31.74 9.28
C ARG A 250 -20.19 -31.57 7.83
N ALA A 251 -21.37 -32.11 7.49
CA ALA A 251 -21.95 -31.96 6.15
C ALA A 251 -22.38 -30.52 5.83
N GLY A 252 -22.80 -29.75 6.83
CA GLY A 252 -23.11 -28.33 6.69
C GLY A 252 -21.85 -27.48 6.41
N ARG A 253 -20.75 -27.79 7.10
CA ARG A 253 -19.47 -27.11 6.90
C ARG A 253 -18.84 -27.42 5.55
N LEU A 254 -18.78 -28.71 5.19
CA LEU A 254 -18.30 -29.13 3.86
C LEU A 254 -19.12 -28.52 2.71
N ARG A 255 -20.42 -28.38 2.88
CA ARG A 255 -21.25 -27.67 1.88
C ARG A 255 -20.85 -26.20 1.77
N THR A 256 -20.53 -25.56 2.90
CA THR A 256 -20.09 -24.17 2.94
C THR A 256 -18.75 -24.02 2.24
N ASP A 257 -17.79 -24.88 2.52
CA ASP A 257 -16.47 -24.86 1.88
C ASP A 257 -16.53 -25.18 0.38
N LEU A 258 -17.38 -26.12 -0.04
CA LEU A 258 -17.56 -26.44 -1.47
C LEU A 258 -18.47 -25.45 -2.21
N GLY A 259 -19.11 -24.52 -1.47
CA GLY A 259 -20.09 -23.59 -2.03
C GLY A 259 -19.49 -22.71 -3.13
N GLY A 260 -18.27 -22.20 -2.92
CA GLY A 260 -17.58 -21.38 -3.91
C GLY A 260 -17.23 -22.14 -5.17
N VAL A 261 -16.63 -23.32 -5.05
CA VAL A 261 -16.34 -24.19 -6.19
C VAL A 261 -17.61 -24.58 -6.96
N TYR A 262 -18.70 -24.88 -6.26
CA TYR A 262 -19.99 -25.15 -6.92
C TYR A 262 -20.49 -23.94 -7.74
N PHE A 263 -20.32 -22.72 -7.25
CA PHE A 263 -20.70 -21.53 -8.00
C PHE A 263 -19.76 -21.28 -9.19
N ASN A 264 -18.47 -21.62 -9.08
CA ASN A 264 -17.57 -21.63 -10.23
C ASN A 264 -18.06 -22.58 -11.33
N THR A 265 -18.56 -23.77 -11.01
CA THR A 265 -19.07 -24.69 -12.05
C THR A 265 -20.30 -24.13 -12.76
N VAL A 266 -21.20 -23.46 -12.04
CA VAL A 266 -22.35 -22.78 -12.63
C VAL A 266 -21.88 -21.66 -13.59
N PHE A 267 -20.92 -20.84 -13.16
CA PHE A 267 -20.36 -19.77 -14.00
C PHE A 267 -19.69 -20.33 -15.26
N MET A 268 -18.83 -21.35 -15.09
CA MET A 268 -18.15 -22.03 -16.20
C MET A 268 -19.12 -22.73 -17.15
N THR A 269 -20.27 -23.21 -16.67
CA THR A 269 -21.32 -23.77 -17.54
C THR A 269 -21.85 -22.70 -18.49
N GLY A 270 -22.14 -21.49 -17.97
CA GLY A 270 -22.57 -20.35 -18.81
C GLY A 270 -21.51 -19.95 -19.83
N LEU A 271 -20.24 -19.89 -19.42
CA LEU A 271 -19.12 -19.57 -20.31
C LEU A 271 -18.93 -20.65 -21.40
N GLY A 272 -19.06 -21.93 -21.03
CA GLY A 272 -18.99 -23.05 -21.96
C GLY A 272 -20.14 -23.07 -22.97
N LEU A 273 -21.35 -22.74 -22.53
CA LEU A 273 -22.50 -22.56 -23.45
C LEU A 273 -22.27 -21.40 -24.42
N LEU A 274 -21.72 -20.28 -23.95
CA LEU A 274 -21.36 -19.14 -24.79
C LEU A 274 -20.28 -19.52 -25.82
N TYR A 275 -19.30 -20.33 -25.45
CA TYR A 275 -18.31 -20.87 -26.38
C TYR A 275 -18.93 -21.82 -27.42
N LEU A 276 -19.85 -22.69 -27.00
CA LEU A 276 -20.55 -23.59 -27.92
C LEU A 276 -21.39 -22.81 -28.94
N ASP A 277 -22.06 -21.74 -28.52
CA ASP A 277 -22.87 -20.87 -29.37
C ASP A 277 -22.02 -20.02 -30.33
N THR A 278 -21.02 -19.30 -29.81
CA THR A 278 -20.24 -18.34 -30.61
C THR A 278 -19.08 -18.96 -31.38
N GLY A 279 -18.55 -20.09 -30.89
CA GLY A 279 -17.33 -20.72 -31.43
C GLY A 279 -16.06 -19.90 -31.24
N GLN A 280 -16.04 -18.87 -30.40
CA GLN A 280 -14.88 -18.00 -30.23
C GLN A 280 -13.73 -18.70 -29.47
N PRO A 281 -12.55 -18.88 -30.07
CA PRO A 281 -11.44 -19.62 -29.47
C PRO A 281 -10.94 -19.08 -28.12
N TRP A 282 -10.91 -17.76 -27.92
CA TRP A 282 -10.48 -17.16 -26.65
C TRP A 282 -11.37 -17.54 -25.45
N LEU A 283 -12.67 -17.83 -25.67
CA LEU A 283 -13.58 -18.29 -24.60
C LEU A 283 -13.19 -19.67 -24.09
N LEU A 284 -12.69 -20.54 -24.97
CA LEU A 284 -12.16 -21.84 -24.58
C LEU A 284 -10.92 -21.67 -23.70
N VAL A 285 -10.01 -20.75 -24.07
CA VAL A 285 -8.83 -20.45 -23.24
C VAL A 285 -9.24 -19.89 -21.87
N ALA A 286 -10.22 -18.98 -21.83
CA ALA A 286 -10.77 -18.46 -20.58
C ALA A 286 -11.37 -19.57 -19.71
N LEU A 287 -12.16 -20.48 -20.29
CA LEU A 287 -12.75 -21.62 -19.61
C LEU A 287 -11.68 -22.58 -19.07
N LEU A 288 -10.68 -22.93 -19.87
CA LEU A 288 -9.56 -23.77 -19.44
C LEU A 288 -8.74 -23.11 -18.32
N GLY A 289 -8.55 -21.79 -18.39
CA GLY A 289 -7.93 -21.00 -17.33
C GLY A 289 -8.71 -21.09 -16.01
N MET A 290 -10.04 -20.89 -16.05
CA MET A 290 -10.91 -20.99 -14.87
C MET A 290 -10.98 -22.42 -14.31
N LEU A 291 -10.95 -23.45 -15.16
CA LEU A 291 -10.83 -24.85 -14.74
C LEU A 291 -9.50 -25.07 -14.00
N GLY A 292 -8.39 -24.58 -14.56
CA GLY A 292 -7.08 -24.64 -13.92
C GLY A 292 -7.04 -23.92 -12.58
N GLU A 293 -7.62 -22.72 -12.50
CA GLU A 293 -7.74 -21.94 -11.25
C GLU A 293 -8.58 -22.68 -10.21
N THR A 294 -9.72 -23.25 -10.59
CA THR A 294 -10.59 -24.02 -9.69
C THR A 294 -9.87 -25.29 -9.18
N LEU A 295 -9.11 -25.98 -10.04
CA LEU A 295 -8.28 -27.12 -9.63
C LEU A 295 -7.19 -26.69 -8.65
N TRP A 296 -6.60 -25.51 -8.86
CA TRP A 296 -5.60 -24.96 -7.95
C TRP A 296 -6.19 -24.64 -6.57
N GLN A 297 -7.45 -24.16 -6.50
CA GLN A 297 -8.16 -23.93 -5.23
C GLN A 297 -8.34 -25.20 -4.39
N PHE A 298 -8.41 -26.38 -5.02
CA PHE A 298 -8.48 -27.66 -4.33
C PHE A 298 -7.15 -28.12 -3.72
N LEU A 299 -6.01 -27.53 -4.10
CA LEU A 299 -4.71 -27.91 -3.54
C LEU A 299 -4.65 -27.47 -2.07
N PRO A 300 -4.55 -28.40 -1.09
CA PRO A 300 -4.56 -28.06 0.33
C PRO A 300 -3.18 -27.59 0.82
N SER A 301 -2.37 -26.97 -0.05
CA SER A 301 -1.00 -26.53 0.27
C SER A 301 -0.96 -25.20 1.02
N ILE A 302 -1.97 -24.37 0.79
CA ILE A 302 -2.13 -22.99 1.28
C ILE A 302 -3.58 -22.88 1.82
N ARG A 303 -3.95 -21.80 2.54
CA ARG A 303 -5.34 -21.58 3.04
C ARG A 303 -6.33 -21.24 1.91
N LEU A 304 -6.41 -22.11 0.91
CA LEU A 304 -7.41 -22.14 -0.16
C LEU A 304 -8.59 -23.04 0.27
N ASP A 305 -9.64 -23.10 -0.53
CA ASP A 305 -10.84 -23.92 -0.25
C ASP A 305 -10.51 -25.38 0.05
N GLY A 306 -9.59 -25.99 -0.70
CA GLY A 306 -9.17 -27.37 -0.49
C GLY A 306 -8.58 -27.62 0.91
N TYR A 307 -7.94 -26.61 1.51
CA TYR A 307 -7.47 -26.70 2.90
C TYR A 307 -8.63 -26.73 3.89
N TYR A 308 -9.65 -25.89 3.70
CA TYR A 308 -10.83 -25.85 4.57
C TYR A 308 -11.66 -27.13 4.43
N VAL A 309 -11.88 -27.60 3.20
CA VAL A 309 -12.51 -28.90 2.92
C VAL A 309 -11.77 -30.04 3.63
N LEU A 310 -10.43 -30.08 3.54
CA LEU A 310 -9.64 -31.10 4.23
C LEU A 310 -9.74 -30.96 5.76
N ALA A 311 -9.69 -29.73 6.29
CA ALA A 311 -9.81 -29.45 7.71
C ALA A 311 -11.15 -29.91 8.27
N ASP A 312 -12.26 -29.70 7.55
CA ASP A 312 -13.59 -30.12 7.95
C ASP A 312 -13.87 -31.60 7.74
N LEU A 313 -13.26 -32.24 6.71
CA LEU A 313 -13.26 -33.69 6.56
C LEU A 313 -12.56 -34.36 7.75
N VAL A 314 -11.39 -33.83 8.14
CA VAL A 314 -10.61 -34.30 9.30
C VAL A 314 -11.29 -33.95 10.62
N GLY A 315 -12.06 -32.86 10.68
CA GLY A 315 -12.67 -32.34 11.89
C GLY A 315 -11.66 -31.63 12.80
N VAL A 316 -10.67 -30.95 12.22
CA VAL A 316 -9.61 -30.20 12.91
C VAL A 316 -9.41 -28.86 12.19
N PRO A 317 -9.90 -27.72 12.73
CA PRO A 317 -9.93 -26.45 11.99
C PRO A 317 -8.57 -25.84 11.62
N ASP A 318 -7.51 -26.12 12.37
CA ASP A 318 -6.17 -25.57 12.11
C ASP A 318 -5.13 -26.67 11.88
N LEU A 319 -5.07 -27.21 10.66
CA LEU A 319 -4.09 -28.22 10.28
C LEU A 319 -2.63 -27.69 10.35
N PHE A 320 -2.42 -26.38 10.12
CA PHE A 320 -1.08 -25.78 10.12
C PHE A 320 -0.45 -25.79 11.52
N GLY A 321 -1.26 -25.71 12.58
CA GLY A 321 -0.81 -25.88 13.97
C GLY A 321 -0.19 -27.25 14.27
N TYR A 322 -0.42 -28.24 13.41
CA TYR A 322 0.15 -29.59 13.55
C TYR A 322 1.43 -29.82 12.75
N LEU A 323 1.88 -28.86 11.91
CA LEU A 323 3.10 -29.02 11.10
C LEU A 323 4.32 -29.38 11.95
N GLY A 324 4.64 -28.55 12.95
CA GLY A 324 5.78 -28.79 13.85
C GLY A 324 5.67 -30.12 14.61
N PRO A 325 4.56 -30.33 15.37
CA PRO A 325 4.32 -31.59 16.08
C PRO A 325 4.42 -32.84 15.20
N ALA A 326 3.82 -32.83 14.00
CA ALA A 326 3.86 -33.96 13.07
C ALA A 326 5.28 -34.22 12.54
N LEU A 327 5.99 -33.18 12.10
CA LEU A 327 7.38 -33.29 11.63
C LEU A 327 8.31 -33.82 12.74
N THR A 328 8.15 -33.36 13.98
CA THR A 328 8.95 -33.88 15.11
C THR A 328 8.68 -35.33 15.43
N GLY A 329 7.45 -35.80 15.21
CA GLY A 329 7.07 -37.21 15.42
C GLY A 329 7.51 -38.15 14.30
N LEU A 330 7.91 -37.62 13.13
CA LEU A 330 8.49 -38.38 12.02
C LEU A 330 10.01 -38.59 12.20
N LEU A 331 10.65 -37.88 13.13
CA LEU A 331 12.07 -38.06 13.42
C LEU A 331 12.30 -39.34 14.25
N PRO A 332 13.20 -40.25 13.82
CA PRO A 332 13.50 -41.47 14.55
C PRO A 332 13.92 -41.18 16.01
N GLY A 333 13.36 -41.93 16.96
CA GLY A 333 13.73 -41.86 18.38
C GLY A 333 13.05 -40.76 19.20
N ARG A 334 12.12 -39.96 18.63
CA ARG A 334 11.34 -38.99 19.40
C ARG A 334 9.92 -39.47 19.70
N PRO A 335 9.39 -39.24 20.92
CA PRO A 335 8.01 -39.60 21.25
C PRO A 335 7.03 -38.73 20.46
N THR A 336 5.87 -39.28 20.12
CA THR A 336 4.80 -38.53 19.46
C THR A 336 4.34 -37.37 20.33
N HIS A 337 4.34 -36.16 19.76
CA HIS A 337 3.96 -34.94 20.47
C HIS A 337 2.53 -35.04 21.09
N PRO A 338 2.29 -34.57 22.33
CA PRO A 338 0.99 -34.67 23.01
C PRO A 338 -0.20 -34.19 22.17
N LYS A 339 -0.10 -33.01 21.54
CA LYS A 339 -1.13 -32.50 20.60
C LYS A 339 -1.55 -33.48 19.51
N VAL A 340 -0.63 -34.29 18.98
CA VAL A 340 -0.92 -35.29 17.92
C VAL A 340 -1.53 -36.55 18.51
N ARG A 341 -1.25 -36.86 19.78
CA ARG A 341 -1.84 -37.98 20.52
C ARG A 341 -3.30 -37.74 20.86
N GLU A 342 -3.73 -36.48 21.03
CA GLU A 342 -5.14 -36.11 21.23
C GLU A 342 -6.03 -36.36 20.01
N LEU A 343 -5.44 -36.62 18.83
CA LEU A 343 -6.17 -36.88 17.60
C LEU A 343 -6.61 -38.35 17.49
N ARG A 344 -7.74 -38.58 16.82
CA ARG A 344 -8.15 -39.93 16.43
C ARG A 344 -7.12 -40.55 15.47
N PRO A 345 -6.95 -41.88 15.45
CA PRO A 345 -5.93 -42.53 14.62
C PRO A 345 -6.03 -42.22 13.12
N TRP A 346 -7.26 -42.13 12.59
CA TRP A 346 -7.50 -41.80 11.18
C TRP A 346 -7.17 -40.32 10.87
N ALA A 347 -7.60 -39.39 11.74
CA ALA A 347 -7.32 -37.96 11.62
C ALA A 347 -5.81 -37.69 11.69
N ARG A 348 -5.12 -38.38 12.61
CA ARG A 348 -3.66 -38.37 12.72
C ARG A 348 -2.99 -38.83 11.43
N ARG A 349 -3.41 -39.96 10.84
CA ARG A 349 -2.85 -40.46 9.57
C ARG A 349 -3.03 -39.43 8.46
N LEU A 350 -4.24 -38.89 8.29
CA LEU A 350 -4.51 -37.88 7.26
C LEU A 350 -3.65 -36.61 7.43
N ILE A 351 -3.55 -36.09 8.66
CA ILE A 351 -2.71 -34.92 8.95
C ILE A 351 -1.24 -35.23 8.65
N VAL A 352 -0.72 -36.37 9.09
CA VAL A 352 0.68 -36.74 8.82
C VAL A 352 0.93 -36.90 7.31
N THR A 353 0.04 -37.59 6.58
CA THR A 353 0.13 -37.71 5.12
C THR A 353 0.10 -36.35 4.45
N TRP A 354 -0.81 -35.47 4.85
CA TRP A 354 -0.89 -34.10 4.35
C TRP A 354 0.41 -33.32 4.63
N VAL A 355 0.98 -33.40 5.83
CA VAL A 355 2.27 -32.76 6.17
C VAL A 355 3.40 -33.28 5.28
N VAL A 356 3.50 -34.60 5.09
CA VAL A 356 4.54 -35.23 4.25
C VAL A 356 4.42 -34.84 2.78
N LEU A 357 3.22 -34.56 2.29
CA LEU A 357 3.01 -34.09 0.91
C LEU A 357 3.25 -32.58 0.79
N VAL A 358 2.64 -31.77 1.66
CA VAL A 358 2.62 -30.31 1.53
C VAL A 358 3.96 -29.67 1.88
N VAL A 359 4.67 -30.15 2.90
CA VAL A 359 5.95 -29.53 3.30
C VAL A 359 7.01 -29.59 2.19
N PRO A 360 7.26 -30.75 1.54
CA PRO A 360 8.15 -30.80 0.39
C PRO A 360 7.67 -29.98 -0.80
N THR A 361 6.36 -29.95 -1.08
CA THR A 361 5.80 -29.13 -2.16
C THR A 361 6.01 -27.63 -1.91
N LEU A 362 5.75 -27.14 -0.69
CA LEU A 362 6.01 -25.76 -0.31
C LEU A 362 7.51 -25.42 -0.34
N LEU A 363 8.36 -26.35 0.11
CA LEU A 363 9.81 -26.19 0.03
C LEU A 363 10.28 -26.13 -1.43
N PHE A 364 9.74 -27.00 -2.30
CA PHE A 364 10.00 -26.97 -3.73
C PHE A 364 9.60 -25.62 -4.33
N TYR A 365 8.38 -25.12 -4.06
CA TYR A 365 7.96 -23.80 -4.55
C TYR A 365 8.84 -22.67 -4.02
N LEU A 366 9.26 -22.72 -2.75
CA LEU A 366 10.17 -21.73 -2.19
C LEU A 366 11.55 -21.77 -2.87
N VAL A 367 12.13 -22.95 -3.04
CA VAL A 367 13.44 -23.12 -3.71
C VAL A 367 13.35 -22.70 -5.16
N ALA A 368 12.33 -23.15 -5.89
CA ALA A 368 12.08 -22.76 -7.27
C ALA A 368 11.93 -21.24 -7.39
N PHE A 369 11.12 -20.62 -6.52
CA PHE A 369 10.99 -19.16 -6.46
C PHE A 369 12.35 -18.48 -6.28
N LEU A 370 13.16 -18.91 -5.30
CA LEU A 370 14.47 -18.31 -5.03
C LEU A 370 15.47 -18.50 -6.17
N VAL A 371 15.42 -19.64 -6.89
CA VAL A 371 16.29 -19.94 -8.03
C VAL A 371 15.86 -19.20 -9.30
N LEU A 372 14.55 -19.02 -9.52
CA LEU A 372 14.00 -18.31 -10.67
C LEU A 372 14.08 -16.79 -10.49
N LEU A 373 13.94 -16.30 -9.26
CA LEU A 373 13.91 -14.86 -8.96
C LEU A 373 15.04 -14.05 -9.62
N PRO A 374 16.34 -14.41 -9.50
CA PRO A 374 17.43 -13.63 -10.12
C PRO A 374 17.41 -13.68 -11.66
N ARG A 375 16.70 -14.65 -12.27
CA ARG A 375 16.55 -14.77 -13.72
C ARG A 375 15.33 -13.99 -14.24
N VAL A 376 14.22 -14.04 -13.50
CA VAL A 376 12.96 -13.42 -13.88
C VAL A 376 13.00 -11.91 -13.65
N LEU A 377 13.56 -11.44 -12.52
CA LEU A 377 13.55 -10.01 -12.19
C LEU A 377 14.20 -9.12 -13.27
N PRO A 378 15.37 -9.45 -13.85
CA PRO A 378 15.96 -8.65 -14.93
C PRO A 378 15.15 -8.66 -16.22
N VAL A 379 14.40 -9.73 -16.50
CA VAL A 379 13.52 -9.83 -17.68
C VAL A 379 12.28 -8.97 -17.47
N VAL A 380 11.63 -9.10 -16.32
CA VAL A 380 10.48 -8.27 -15.93
C VAL A 380 10.85 -6.79 -15.88
N TRP A 381 12.07 -6.45 -15.42
CA TRP A 381 12.57 -5.08 -15.44
C TRP A 381 12.69 -4.51 -16.85
N ARG A 382 13.28 -5.29 -17.78
CA ARG A 382 13.39 -4.88 -19.18
C ARG A 382 12.02 -4.69 -19.81
N ALA A 383 11.11 -5.66 -19.66
CA ALA A 383 9.73 -5.54 -20.12
C ALA A 383 9.03 -4.32 -19.51
N PHE A 384 9.24 -4.04 -18.23
CA PHE A 384 8.70 -2.84 -17.58
C PHE A 384 9.21 -1.55 -18.24
N LEU A 385 10.51 -1.45 -18.54
CA LEU A 385 11.08 -0.31 -19.25
C LEU A 385 10.55 -0.19 -20.69
N ASP A 386 10.39 -1.30 -21.40
CA ASP A 386 9.88 -1.32 -22.77
C ASP A 386 8.41 -0.87 -22.81
N TYR A 387 7.58 -1.38 -21.89
CA TYR A 387 6.18 -0.96 -21.76
C TYR A 387 6.02 0.50 -21.34
N LEU A 388 6.96 1.04 -20.54
CA LEU A 388 6.99 2.47 -20.29
C LEU A 388 7.17 3.23 -21.61
N ALA A 389 8.13 2.87 -22.46
CA ALA A 389 8.31 3.56 -23.74
C ALA A 389 7.07 3.49 -24.65
N THR A 390 6.37 2.36 -24.68
CA THR A 390 5.11 2.20 -25.44
C THR A 390 3.98 3.07 -24.90
N LEU A 391 3.86 3.14 -23.57
CA LEU A 391 2.83 3.96 -22.92
C LEU A 391 3.06 5.46 -23.15
N ASP A 392 4.32 5.92 -23.18
CA ASP A 392 4.63 7.31 -23.56
C ASP A 392 4.15 7.63 -24.99
N ALA A 393 4.40 6.73 -25.94
CA ALA A 393 3.96 6.91 -27.31
C ALA A 393 2.42 6.94 -27.42
N ALA A 394 1.72 6.04 -26.72
CA ALA A 394 0.26 5.96 -26.72
C ALA A 394 -0.42 7.18 -26.07
N LEU A 395 0.18 7.72 -25.00
CA LEU A 395 -0.29 8.95 -24.35
C LEU A 395 -0.14 10.16 -25.28
N ARG A 396 0.96 10.23 -26.05
CA ARG A 396 1.16 11.30 -27.04
C ARG A 396 0.20 11.21 -28.23
N SER A 397 -0.28 10.02 -28.57
CA SER A 397 -1.25 9.82 -29.66
C SER A 397 -2.71 9.93 -29.22
N GLY A 398 -3.00 10.12 -27.92
CA GLY A 398 -4.36 10.19 -27.39
C GLY A 398 -5.12 8.86 -27.38
N ASP A 399 -4.41 7.72 -27.46
CA ASP A 399 -5.05 6.40 -27.44
C ASP A 399 -5.36 5.97 -25.99
N VAL A 400 -6.61 6.23 -25.59
CA VAL A 400 -7.11 5.96 -24.22
C VAL A 400 -7.10 4.46 -23.88
N VAL A 401 -7.38 3.59 -24.85
CA VAL A 401 -7.51 2.14 -24.60
C VAL A 401 -6.13 1.55 -24.36
N THR A 402 -5.17 1.84 -25.25
CA THR A 402 -3.78 1.40 -25.11
C THR A 402 -3.16 1.98 -23.84
N SER A 403 -3.51 3.22 -23.49
CA SER A 403 -3.06 3.85 -22.25
C SER A 403 -3.57 3.14 -20.99
N ALA A 404 -4.86 2.78 -20.95
CA ALA A 404 -5.44 2.06 -19.81
C ALA A 404 -4.86 0.65 -19.66
N VAL A 405 -4.70 -0.08 -20.78
CA VAL A 405 -4.05 -1.40 -20.82
C VAL A 405 -2.61 -1.32 -20.32
N GLY A 406 -1.83 -0.36 -20.84
CA GLY A 406 -0.43 -0.21 -20.47
C GLY A 406 -0.23 0.11 -18.98
N VAL A 407 -1.08 0.97 -18.40
CA VAL A 407 -1.05 1.25 -16.94
C VAL A 407 -1.33 -0.02 -16.13
N PHE A 408 -2.34 -0.80 -16.53
CA PHE A 408 -2.68 -2.04 -15.85
C PHE A 408 -1.56 -3.09 -15.97
N GLN A 409 -0.94 -3.22 -17.14
CA GLN A 409 0.20 -4.12 -17.35
C GLN A 409 1.43 -3.72 -16.53
N LEU A 410 1.74 -2.41 -16.44
CA LEU A 410 2.81 -1.91 -15.59
C LEU A 410 2.56 -2.25 -14.12
N PHE A 411 1.31 -2.16 -13.65
CA PHE A 411 0.94 -2.59 -12.30
C PHE A 411 1.20 -4.09 -12.09
N LEU A 412 0.82 -4.94 -13.04
CA LEU A 412 1.08 -6.37 -12.97
C LEU A 412 2.59 -6.71 -12.99
N LEU A 413 3.38 -6.01 -13.80
CA LEU A 413 4.84 -6.18 -13.87
C LEU A 413 5.57 -5.71 -12.60
N ALA A 414 4.96 -4.81 -11.82
CA ALA A 414 5.48 -4.42 -10.52
C ALA A 414 5.22 -5.47 -9.42
N LEU A 415 4.19 -6.32 -9.59
CA LEU A 415 3.76 -7.28 -8.57
C LEU A 415 4.85 -8.30 -8.17
N PRO A 416 5.64 -8.91 -9.10
CA PRO A 416 6.75 -9.80 -8.75
C PRO A 416 7.79 -9.15 -7.83
N TRP A 417 8.08 -7.86 -8.01
CA TRP A 417 9.02 -7.12 -7.16
C TRP A 417 8.48 -6.92 -5.75
N VAL A 418 7.20 -6.53 -5.64
CA VAL A 418 6.52 -6.41 -4.34
C VAL A 418 6.48 -7.76 -3.64
N GLY A 419 6.13 -8.82 -4.38
CA GLY A 419 6.11 -10.19 -3.89
C GLY A 419 7.48 -10.66 -3.39
N ALA A 420 8.55 -10.35 -4.13
CA ALA A 420 9.92 -10.68 -3.74
C ALA A 420 10.33 -10.01 -2.43
N VAL A 421 10.04 -8.71 -2.26
CA VAL A 421 10.34 -7.97 -1.02
C VAL A 421 9.54 -8.53 0.16
N LEU A 422 8.26 -8.84 -0.03
CA LEU A 422 7.41 -9.39 1.02
C LEU A 422 7.85 -10.81 1.42
N MET A 423 8.10 -11.69 0.45
CA MET A 423 8.52 -13.07 0.69
C MET A 423 9.90 -13.14 1.35
N THR A 424 10.86 -12.35 0.89
CA THR A 424 12.19 -12.26 1.54
C THR A 424 12.08 -11.73 2.97
N GLY A 425 11.21 -10.74 3.22
CA GLY A 425 10.92 -10.23 4.56
C GLY A 425 10.27 -11.28 5.48
N LEU A 426 9.31 -12.06 4.98
CA LEU A 426 8.65 -13.14 5.71
C LEU A 426 9.63 -14.27 6.05
N VAL A 427 10.33 -14.80 5.04
CA VAL A 427 11.31 -15.89 5.19
C VAL A 427 12.47 -15.44 6.08
N GLY A 428 13.03 -14.25 5.86
CA GLY A 428 14.09 -13.69 6.69
C GLY A 428 13.66 -13.48 8.14
N GLY A 429 12.39 -13.08 8.37
CA GLY A 429 11.80 -12.98 9.70
C GLY A 429 11.75 -14.33 10.42
N GLN A 430 11.32 -15.39 9.72
CA GLN A 430 11.25 -16.76 10.25
C GLN A 430 12.63 -17.35 10.52
N LEU A 431 13.56 -17.23 9.58
CA LEU A 431 14.95 -17.68 9.75
C LEU A 431 15.62 -16.98 10.95
N ARG A 432 15.33 -15.70 11.14
CA ARG A 432 15.82 -14.94 12.30
C ARG A 432 15.25 -15.48 13.61
N GLN A 433 13.94 -15.76 13.67
CA GLN A 433 13.32 -16.36 14.86
C GLN A 433 13.92 -17.73 15.18
N LEU A 434 14.11 -18.57 14.16
CA LEU A 434 14.78 -19.87 14.30
C LEU A 434 16.23 -19.72 14.77
N ALA A 435 16.98 -18.77 14.24
CA ALA A 435 18.37 -18.53 14.64
C ALA A 435 18.50 -18.08 16.11
N VAL A 436 17.57 -17.23 16.57
CA VAL A 436 17.49 -16.85 18.00
C VAL A 436 17.13 -18.06 18.87
N ALA A 437 16.12 -18.83 18.48
CA ALA A 437 15.62 -19.95 19.27
C ALA A 437 16.62 -21.13 19.35
N ARG A 438 17.33 -21.41 18.24
CA ARG A 438 18.24 -22.56 18.12
C ARG A 438 19.66 -22.25 18.58
N TRP A 439 20.17 -21.05 18.28
CA TRP A 439 21.57 -20.68 18.50
C TRP A 439 21.78 -19.46 19.39
N GLY A 440 20.72 -18.85 19.94
CA GLY A 440 20.84 -17.73 20.88
C GLY A 440 21.47 -16.47 20.29
N TRP A 441 21.51 -16.33 18.97
CA TRP A 441 22.22 -15.24 18.29
C TRP A 441 21.69 -13.87 18.69
N ALA A 442 22.49 -13.13 19.48
CA ALA A 442 22.11 -11.83 20.04
C ALA A 442 21.82 -10.78 18.95
N TRP A 443 22.52 -10.85 17.81
CA TRP A 443 22.31 -9.96 16.66
C TRP A 443 20.98 -10.21 15.93
N ALA A 444 20.37 -11.37 16.11
CA ALA A 444 19.10 -11.74 15.50
C ALA A 444 17.87 -11.29 16.36
N ARG A 445 18.08 -10.72 17.55
CA ARG A 445 16.98 -10.25 18.42
C ARG A 445 16.19 -9.10 17.79
N PRO A 446 14.84 -9.05 17.95
CA PRO A 446 14.01 -7.93 17.49
C PRO A 446 14.43 -6.62 18.20
N GLY A 447 15.29 -5.83 17.55
CA GLY A 447 15.78 -4.56 18.11
C GLY A 447 17.27 -4.32 17.88
N ALA A 448 18.08 -5.38 17.72
CA ALA A 448 19.53 -5.25 17.49
C ALA A 448 19.86 -4.41 16.25
N TRP A 449 19.05 -4.54 15.19
CA TRP A 449 19.20 -3.79 13.94
C TRP A 449 18.42 -2.47 13.90
N ALA A 450 17.76 -2.05 14.99
CA ALA A 450 16.98 -0.82 14.97
C ALA A 450 17.86 0.44 14.78
N GLY A 451 19.11 0.39 15.26
CA GLY A 451 20.13 1.41 14.99
C GLY A 451 20.60 1.36 13.54
N VAL A 452 21.04 0.19 13.07
CA VAL A 452 21.53 -0.04 11.70
C VAL A 452 20.49 0.31 10.65
N ARG A 453 19.23 -0.11 10.82
CA ARG A 453 18.13 0.24 9.91
C ARG A 453 17.87 1.74 9.85
N ARG A 454 18.02 2.45 10.99
CA ARG A 454 17.87 3.91 11.02
C ARG A 454 19.01 4.60 10.27
N VAL A 455 20.24 4.11 10.42
CA VAL A 455 21.40 4.62 9.68
C VAL A 455 21.25 4.33 8.20
N ALA A 456 21.04 3.06 7.82
CA ALA A 456 20.85 2.64 6.43
C ALA A 456 19.72 3.41 5.72
N ALA A 457 18.60 3.64 6.40
CA ALA A 457 17.50 4.41 5.84
C ALA A 457 17.85 5.90 5.61
N ARG A 458 18.66 6.51 6.49
CA ARG A 458 19.16 7.89 6.30
C ARG A 458 20.22 7.94 5.21
N THR A 459 21.12 6.96 5.15
CA THR A 459 22.12 6.83 4.09
C THR A 459 21.45 6.67 2.73
N ALA A 460 20.42 5.83 2.62
CA ALA A 460 19.64 5.67 1.39
C ALA A 460 18.99 6.98 0.94
N VAL A 461 18.42 7.77 1.87
CA VAL A 461 17.90 9.12 1.56
C VAL A 461 19.00 10.05 1.05
N GLY A 462 20.19 10.01 1.68
CA GLY A 462 21.35 10.77 1.23
C GLY A 462 21.84 10.37 -0.16
N CYS A 463 21.97 9.08 -0.44
CA CYS A 463 22.33 8.56 -1.76
C CYS A 463 21.32 8.97 -2.83
N LEU A 464 20.02 8.94 -2.50
CA LEU A 464 18.96 9.34 -3.42
C LEU A 464 18.94 10.85 -3.69
N ALA A 465 19.23 11.66 -2.67
CA ALA A 465 19.44 13.11 -2.83
C ALA A 465 20.60 13.42 -3.78
N VAL A 466 21.74 12.72 -3.61
CA VAL A 466 22.90 12.84 -4.51
C VAL A 466 22.55 12.36 -5.91
N ALA A 467 21.84 11.23 -6.05
CA ALA A 467 21.41 10.71 -7.34
C ALA A 467 20.47 11.68 -8.08
N LEU A 468 19.56 12.36 -7.38
CA LEU A 468 18.72 13.40 -7.98
C LEU A 468 19.57 14.56 -8.52
N VAL A 469 20.47 15.10 -7.71
CA VAL A 469 21.34 16.22 -8.12
C VAL A 469 22.22 15.82 -9.29
N TRP A 470 22.81 14.61 -9.25
CA TRP A 470 23.55 14.05 -10.38
C TRP A 470 22.67 13.98 -11.62
N ARG A 471 21.46 13.44 -11.51
CA ARG A 471 20.55 13.30 -12.65
C ARG A 471 20.23 14.67 -13.24
N VAL A 472 19.89 15.68 -12.42
CA VAL A 472 19.66 17.05 -12.86
C VAL A 472 20.88 17.62 -13.58
N ALA A 473 22.09 17.44 -13.04
CA ALA A 473 23.31 17.89 -13.69
C ALA A 473 23.57 17.20 -15.04
N SER A 474 23.32 15.89 -15.15
CA SER A 474 23.47 15.15 -16.40
C SER A 474 22.42 15.52 -17.47
N VAL A 475 21.21 15.89 -17.04
CA VAL A 475 20.15 16.36 -17.94
C VAL A 475 20.42 17.81 -18.37
N ALA A 476 21.01 18.63 -17.50
CA ALA A 476 21.38 20.00 -17.81
C ALA A 476 22.39 20.10 -18.97
N THR A 477 23.25 19.10 -19.16
CA THR A 477 24.21 19.11 -20.28
C THR A 477 23.64 18.58 -21.60
N SER A 478 22.50 17.88 -21.57
CA SER A 478 21.96 17.16 -22.74
C SER A 478 20.60 17.68 -23.24
N THR A 479 19.92 18.52 -22.45
CA THR A 479 18.57 19.01 -22.79
C THR A 479 18.61 20.14 -23.83
N PRO A 480 17.69 20.17 -24.82
CA PRO A 480 17.54 21.31 -25.73
C PRO A 480 17.28 22.63 -24.99
N PRO A 481 17.88 23.76 -25.43
CA PRO A 481 17.61 25.06 -24.83
C PRO A 481 16.16 25.49 -25.01
N SER A 482 15.55 26.04 -23.96
CA SER A 482 14.26 26.73 -24.08
C SER A 482 14.46 28.18 -24.55
N ALA A 483 13.45 28.76 -25.19
CA ALA A 483 13.53 30.15 -25.66
C ALA A 483 13.79 31.15 -24.50
N ALA A 484 13.22 30.90 -23.32
CA ALA A 484 13.44 31.71 -22.13
C ALA A 484 14.87 31.54 -21.58
N GLU A 485 15.37 30.31 -21.53
CA GLU A 485 16.72 30.02 -21.06
C GLU A 485 17.78 30.69 -21.94
N THR A 486 17.60 30.62 -23.27
CA THR A 486 18.49 31.30 -24.21
C THR A 486 18.50 32.81 -23.98
N ARG A 487 17.32 33.45 -23.84
CA ARG A 487 17.22 34.90 -23.58
C ARG A 487 17.89 35.31 -22.26
N ILE A 488 17.60 34.61 -21.17
CA ILE A 488 18.17 34.91 -19.84
C ILE A 488 19.70 34.80 -19.88
N THR A 489 20.19 33.72 -20.49
CA THR A 489 21.61 33.39 -20.51
C THR A 489 22.39 34.32 -21.45
N SER A 490 21.83 34.63 -22.63
CA SER A 490 22.43 35.61 -23.55
C SER A 490 22.43 37.02 -22.97
N SER A 491 21.35 37.41 -22.27
CA SER A 491 21.26 38.70 -21.59
C SER A 491 22.30 38.80 -20.48
N ALA A 492 22.42 37.78 -19.62
CA ALA A 492 23.40 37.76 -18.52
C ALA A 492 24.85 37.78 -19.03
N PHE A 493 25.15 37.06 -20.11
CA PHE A 493 26.45 37.11 -20.75
C PHE A 493 26.73 38.51 -21.32
N GLY A 494 25.78 39.12 -22.05
CA GLY A 494 25.93 40.48 -22.58
C GLY A 494 26.27 41.51 -21.50
N VAL A 495 25.64 41.41 -20.33
CA VAL A 495 25.93 42.30 -19.19
C VAL A 495 27.37 42.21 -18.71
N LEU A 496 27.93 41.00 -18.64
CA LEU A 496 29.26 40.77 -18.08
C LEU A 496 30.39 41.14 -19.06
N TYR A 497 30.19 40.92 -20.36
CA TYR A 497 31.27 41.04 -21.35
C TYR A 497 31.13 42.24 -22.30
N VAL A 498 29.91 42.74 -22.53
CA VAL A 498 29.64 43.84 -23.49
C VAL A 498 29.10 45.09 -22.79
N GLY A 499 28.54 44.94 -21.59
CA GLY A 499 27.97 46.03 -20.79
C GLY A 499 26.44 46.02 -20.80
N ARG A 500 25.82 46.53 -19.72
CA ARG A 500 24.37 46.45 -19.51
C ARG A 500 23.55 47.07 -20.63
N ASP A 501 24.01 48.19 -21.18
CA ASP A 501 23.27 48.97 -22.19
C ASP A 501 23.28 48.30 -23.58
N ALA A 502 24.23 47.40 -23.82
CA ALA A 502 24.37 46.64 -25.07
C ALA A 502 23.87 45.19 -24.95
N ALA A 503 23.44 44.77 -23.76
CA ALA A 503 22.95 43.43 -23.51
C ALA A 503 21.50 43.28 -24.01
N PRO A 504 21.11 42.11 -24.56
CA PRO A 504 19.71 41.82 -24.90
C PRO A 504 18.78 42.03 -23.71
N ASP A 505 17.64 42.67 -23.90
CA ASP A 505 16.67 42.87 -22.81
C ASP A 505 16.01 41.55 -22.40
N PRO A 506 15.93 41.25 -21.09
CA PRO A 506 15.19 40.09 -20.60
C PRO A 506 13.67 40.34 -20.73
N ALA A 507 12.88 39.26 -20.85
CA ALA A 507 11.42 39.41 -20.83
C ALA A 507 10.90 39.85 -19.45
N ALA A 508 9.66 40.34 -19.39
CA ALA A 508 9.01 40.73 -18.15
C ALA A 508 8.96 39.55 -17.15
N GLY A 509 9.60 39.72 -15.98
CA GLY A 509 9.75 38.68 -14.96
C GLY A 509 11.04 37.87 -15.02
N GLU A 510 11.86 38.00 -16.08
CA GLU A 510 13.16 37.32 -16.22
C GLU A 510 14.32 38.15 -15.63
N TRP A 511 14.13 39.45 -15.44
CA TRP A 511 15.14 40.39 -14.95
C TRP A 511 15.78 39.96 -13.62
N ALA A 512 14.97 39.53 -12.65
CA ALA A 512 15.46 39.13 -11.33
C ALA A 512 16.36 37.89 -11.39
N VAL A 513 16.07 36.94 -12.28
CA VAL A 513 16.94 35.78 -12.51
C VAL A 513 18.19 36.15 -13.27
N ARG A 514 18.07 37.02 -14.28
CA ARG A 514 19.21 37.53 -15.05
C ARG A 514 20.25 38.20 -14.15
N GLU A 515 19.84 39.08 -13.24
CA GLU A 515 20.77 39.72 -12.30
C GLU A 515 21.39 38.72 -11.30
N GLN A 516 20.64 37.71 -10.87
CA GLN A 516 21.18 36.63 -10.03
C GLN A 516 22.19 35.77 -10.79
N LEU A 517 21.95 35.50 -12.08
CA LEU A 517 22.88 34.78 -12.93
C LEU A 517 24.15 35.59 -13.21
N VAL A 518 24.02 36.91 -13.45
CA VAL A 518 25.18 37.83 -13.57
C VAL A 518 26.01 37.81 -12.30
N ALA A 519 25.38 37.96 -11.13
CA ALA A 519 26.08 37.94 -9.86
C ALA A 519 26.77 36.59 -9.61
N PHE A 520 26.06 35.48 -9.86
CA PHE A 520 26.63 34.14 -9.74
C PHE A 520 27.82 33.93 -10.69
N ALA A 521 27.65 34.22 -11.97
CA ALA A 521 28.67 34.02 -12.99
C ALA A 521 29.89 34.93 -12.77
N SER A 522 29.71 36.15 -12.27
CA SER A 522 30.83 37.04 -11.89
C SER A 522 31.66 36.47 -10.74
N ALA A 523 31.02 35.81 -9.76
CA ALA A 523 31.67 35.25 -8.59
C ALA A 523 32.35 33.92 -8.86
N THR A 524 31.74 33.06 -9.68
CA THR A 524 32.22 31.69 -9.95
C THR A 524 32.95 31.55 -11.28
N LYS A 525 32.94 32.60 -12.11
CA LYS A 525 33.39 32.57 -13.50
C LYS A 525 32.69 31.48 -14.31
N ALA A 526 31.40 31.27 -14.06
CA ALA A 526 30.61 30.18 -14.67
C ALA A 526 30.73 30.13 -16.19
N PHE A 527 30.64 31.27 -16.87
CA PHE A 527 30.74 31.34 -18.34
C PHE A 527 32.15 31.07 -18.89
N ASP A 528 33.21 31.25 -18.09
CA ASP A 528 34.59 30.96 -18.51
C ASP A 528 34.98 29.49 -18.30
N ARG A 529 34.22 28.75 -17.47
CA ARG A 529 34.51 27.35 -17.11
C ARG A 529 33.96 26.32 -18.08
N HIS A 530 33.03 26.72 -18.94
CA HIS A 530 32.33 25.83 -19.87
C HIS A 530 32.62 26.23 -21.32
N GLY A 531 32.55 25.26 -22.22
CA GLY A 531 32.77 25.50 -23.66
C GLY A 531 31.63 26.29 -24.33
N ASP A 532 30.49 26.40 -23.66
CA ASP A 532 29.32 27.11 -24.14
C ASP A 532 28.62 27.90 -23.00
N VAL A 533 28.06 29.06 -23.37
CA VAL A 533 27.44 29.99 -22.43
C VAL A 533 26.19 29.38 -21.78
N LEU A 534 25.47 28.51 -22.49
CA LEU A 534 24.24 27.88 -22.02
C LEU A 534 24.51 26.94 -20.83
N THR A 535 25.52 26.08 -20.94
CA THR A 535 25.97 25.18 -19.86
C THR A 535 26.45 25.98 -18.65
N GLY A 536 27.19 27.08 -18.88
CA GLY A 536 27.58 28.02 -17.81
C GLY A 536 26.38 28.66 -17.11
N GLY A 537 25.32 28.97 -17.85
CA GLY A 537 24.05 29.41 -17.28
C GLY A 537 23.41 28.36 -16.38
N ARG A 538 23.30 27.13 -16.89
CA ARG A 538 22.65 25.98 -16.23
C ARG A 538 23.27 25.56 -14.91
N GLU A 539 24.51 25.94 -14.62
CA GLU A 539 25.09 25.76 -13.28
C GLU A 539 24.23 26.38 -12.17
N LEU A 540 23.61 27.54 -12.42
CA LEU A 540 22.73 28.19 -11.44
C LEU A 540 21.47 27.34 -11.14
N ALA A 541 20.95 26.62 -12.15
CA ALA A 541 19.82 25.70 -11.97
C ALA A 541 20.22 24.48 -11.13
N VAL A 542 21.39 23.90 -11.40
CA VAL A 542 21.94 22.78 -10.60
C VAL A 542 22.17 23.20 -9.15
N VAL A 543 22.75 24.39 -8.92
CA VAL A 543 22.94 24.96 -7.58
C VAL A 543 21.61 25.17 -6.87
N SER A 544 20.60 25.68 -7.58
CA SER A 544 19.25 25.86 -7.03
C SER A 544 18.62 24.51 -6.62
N CYS A 545 18.83 23.44 -7.40
CA CYS A 545 18.41 22.09 -7.04
C CYS A 545 19.13 21.57 -5.77
N VAL A 546 20.45 21.80 -5.64
CA VAL A 546 21.22 21.44 -4.43
C VAL A 546 20.64 22.14 -3.21
N VAL A 547 20.32 23.43 -3.33
CA VAL A 547 19.72 24.23 -2.26
C VAL A 547 18.35 23.67 -1.85
N LEU A 548 17.48 23.36 -2.81
CA LEU A 548 16.16 22.75 -2.56
C LEU A 548 16.26 21.43 -1.80
N VAL A 549 17.12 20.52 -2.26
CA VAL A 549 17.35 19.21 -1.63
C VAL A 549 17.95 19.38 -0.23
N GLY A 550 18.92 20.29 -0.06
CA GLY A 550 19.52 20.61 1.23
C GLY A 550 18.51 21.16 2.25
N CYS A 551 17.64 22.08 1.82
CA CYS A 551 16.55 22.61 2.63
C CYS A 551 15.59 21.50 3.08
N LEU A 552 15.18 20.62 2.15
CA LEU A 552 14.30 19.49 2.46
C LEU A 552 14.91 18.54 3.50
N LEU A 553 16.19 18.17 3.34
CA LEU A 553 16.90 17.30 4.28
C LEU A 553 17.04 17.95 5.66
N THR A 554 17.28 19.27 5.69
CA THR A 554 17.42 20.04 6.94
C THR A 554 16.09 20.12 7.68
N VAL A 555 14.99 20.43 6.99
CA VAL A 555 13.64 20.43 7.56
C VAL A 555 13.25 19.03 8.05
N ALA A 556 13.54 17.99 7.26
CA ALA A 556 13.24 16.61 7.65
C ALA A 556 14.02 16.16 8.89
N GLY A 557 15.31 16.50 8.96
CA GLY A 557 16.16 16.20 10.12
C GLY A 557 15.70 16.95 11.37
N THR A 558 15.39 18.25 11.24
CA THR A 558 14.96 19.09 12.36
C THR A 558 13.59 18.68 12.90
N LEU A 559 12.64 18.35 12.03
CA LEU A 559 11.29 17.91 12.39
C LEU A 559 11.18 16.40 12.66
N HIS A 560 12.29 15.66 12.62
CA HIS A 560 12.35 14.21 12.90
C HIS A 560 11.40 13.40 12.01
N TRP A 561 11.35 13.74 10.72
CA TRP A 561 10.55 13.00 9.75
C TRP A 561 11.09 11.58 9.58
N ARG A 562 10.20 10.65 9.21
CA ARG A 562 10.61 9.27 8.94
C ARG A 562 11.36 9.24 7.61
N PRO A 563 12.47 8.48 7.45
CA PRO A 563 13.30 8.55 6.25
C PRO A 563 12.53 8.35 4.94
N TRP A 564 11.57 7.43 4.93
CA TRP A 564 10.78 7.13 3.74
C TRP A 564 9.85 8.30 3.31
N THR A 565 9.50 9.25 4.19
CA THR A 565 8.72 10.45 3.79
C THR A 565 9.54 11.39 2.91
N VAL A 566 10.87 11.31 2.99
CA VAL A 566 11.81 12.11 2.19
C VAL A 566 12.32 11.29 1.00
N ALA A 567 12.52 9.99 1.20
CA ALA A 567 12.93 9.10 0.12
C ALA A 567 11.89 9.06 -1.02
N LEU A 568 10.60 8.95 -0.69
CA LEU A 568 9.56 8.81 -1.72
C LEU A 568 9.49 10.04 -2.64
N PRO A 569 9.44 11.30 -2.17
CA PRO A 569 9.46 12.48 -3.04
C PRO A 569 10.76 12.64 -3.82
N LEU A 570 11.92 12.40 -3.19
CA LEU A 570 13.20 12.46 -3.89
C LEU A 570 13.26 11.43 -5.02
N ALA A 571 12.80 10.20 -4.79
CA ALA A 571 12.74 9.16 -5.81
C ALA A 571 11.74 9.51 -6.91
N SER A 572 10.60 10.11 -6.53
CA SER A 572 9.55 10.54 -7.46
C SER A 572 10.07 11.59 -8.43
N VAL A 573 10.68 12.66 -7.91
CA VAL A 573 11.28 13.73 -8.73
C VAL A 573 12.46 13.17 -9.52
N ALA A 574 13.29 12.32 -8.90
CA ALA A 574 14.43 11.72 -9.56
C ALA A 574 14.05 10.66 -10.59
N ALA A 575 12.80 10.21 -10.67
CA ALA A 575 12.28 9.31 -11.70
C ALA A 575 11.60 10.10 -12.84
N MET A 576 10.97 11.22 -12.50
CA MET A 576 10.15 12.03 -13.40
C MET A 576 10.98 12.90 -14.37
N GLY A 577 10.94 12.58 -15.67
CA GLY A 577 11.70 13.24 -16.73
C GLY A 577 11.50 14.76 -16.79
N PRO A 578 10.27 15.27 -16.98
CA PRO A 578 9.98 16.70 -17.06
C PRO A 578 10.40 17.46 -15.80
N ALA A 579 10.24 16.84 -14.62
CA ALA A 579 10.63 17.49 -13.37
C ALA A 579 12.15 17.70 -13.32
N VAL A 580 12.92 16.69 -13.73
CA VAL A 580 14.38 16.81 -13.84
C VAL A 580 14.77 17.81 -14.92
N THR A 581 14.11 17.80 -16.08
CA THR A 581 14.34 18.75 -17.18
C THR A 581 14.11 20.19 -16.74
N VAL A 582 13.03 20.45 -15.99
CA VAL A 582 12.74 21.79 -15.47
C VAL A 582 13.79 22.20 -14.43
N LEU A 583 14.13 21.31 -13.51
CA LEU A 583 15.19 21.59 -12.50
C LEU A 583 16.57 21.80 -13.14
N ALA A 584 16.78 21.28 -14.34
CA ALA A 584 18.01 21.38 -15.11
C ALA A 584 18.11 22.67 -15.94
N GLN A 585 16.99 23.37 -16.18
CA GLN A 585 16.94 24.61 -16.96
C GLN A 585 16.97 25.85 -16.07
N VAL A 586 17.66 26.89 -16.50
CA VAL A 586 17.68 28.18 -15.79
C VAL A 586 16.36 28.91 -16.03
N GLY A 587 15.65 29.22 -14.97
CA GLY A 587 14.45 30.05 -15.06
C GLY A 587 13.97 30.60 -13.72
N PRO A 588 13.05 31.60 -13.77
CA PRO A 588 12.39 32.21 -12.60
C PRO A 588 11.92 31.18 -11.57
N ALA A 589 11.26 30.13 -12.05
CA ALA A 589 10.61 29.15 -11.20
C ALA A 589 11.58 28.42 -10.24
N VAL A 590 12.69 27.89 -10.75
CA VAL A 590 13.64 27.07 -10.00
C VAL A 590 14.43 27.92 -9.00
N VAL A 591 14.89 29.10 -9.45
CA VAL A 591 15.68 30.02 -8.62
C VAL A 591 14.80 30.63 -7.51
N GLY A 592 13.57 31.05 -7.82
CA GLY A 592 12.62 31.55 -6.82
C GLY A 592 12.20 30.48 -5.81
N ALA A 593 12.03 29.23 -6.25
CA ALA A 593 11.74 28.10 -5.35
C ALA A 593 12.90 27.83 -4.38
N ALA A 594 14.15 27.91 -4.83
CA ALA A 594 15.31 27.75 -3.96
C ALA A 594 15.37 28.81 -2.85
N TRP A 595 15.17 30.08 -3.19
CA TRP A 595 15.14 31.18 -2.20
C TRP A 595 14.00 31.05 -1.18
N THR A 596 12.81 30.70 -1.65
CA THR A 596 11.68 30.47 -0.74
C THR A 596 11.89 29.28 0.17
N ALA A 597 12.52 28.20 -0.31
CA ALA A 597 12.88 27.05 0.50
C ALA A 597 13.92 27.40 1.58
N VAL A 598 14.91 28.23 1.26
CA VAL A 598 15.88 28.76 2.23
C VAL A 598 15.16 29.58 3.29
N GLY A 599 14.29 30.51 2.89
CA GLY A 599 13.54 31.36 3.80
C GLY A 599 12.64 30.56 4.76
N ALA A 600 11.90 29.59 4.21
CA ALA A 600 11.09 28.65 4.98
C ALA A 600 11.92 27.84 5.99
N THR A 601 13.06 27.31 5.57
CA THR A 601 13.95 26.50 6.42
C THR A 601 14.52 27.33 7.57
N SER A 602 14.97 28.56 7.28
CA SER A 602 15.47 29.52 8.27
C SER A 602 14.41 29.88 9.32
N LEU A 603 13.15 30.08 8.91
CA LEU A 603 12.04 30.31 9.83
C LEU A 603 11.76 29.08 10.71
N VAL A 604 11.84 27.85 10.15
CA VAL A 604 11.65 26.60 10.91
C VAL A 604 12.74 26.45 11.98
N LEU A 605 13.98 26.80 11.65
CA LEU A 605 15.10 26.79 12.58
C LEU A 605 14.97 27.87 13.67
N ALA A 606 14.45 29.04 13.32
CA ALA A 606 14.27 30.18 14.25
C ALA A 606 13.20 29.92 15.33
N LEU A 607 12.18 29.14 15.00
CA LEU A 607 11.00 28.89 15.85
C LEU A 607 11.10 27.61 16.70
N ARG A 608 12.23 26.91 16.68
CA ARG A 608 12.41 25.66 17.44
C ARG A 608 12.59 25.95 18.94
N PRO A 609 11.84 25.30 19.85
CA PRO A 609 12.11 25.40 21.28
C PRO A 609 13.46 24.76 21.63
N PRO A 610 14.27 25.38 22.52
CA PRO A 610 15.58 24.85 22.90
C PRO A 610 15.45 23.44 23.49
N HIS A 611 16.26 22.50 22.99
CA HIS A 611 16.36 21.15 23.54
C HIS A 611 17.11 21.20 24.89
N GLY A 612 16.36 21.05 25.98
CA GLY A 612 16.91 20.85 27.31
C GLY A 612 15.81 20.47 28.31
N ARG A 613 15.94 19.34 29.00
CA ARG A 613 15.00 18.86 30.02
C ARG A 613 14.90 19.77 31.25
N HIS A 614 15.77 20.76 31.41
CA HIS A 614 15.76 21.73 32.51
C HIS A 614 15.74 23.17 31.99
N ARG A 615 14.54 23.70 31.74
CA ARG A 615 14.14 25.11 31.98
C ARG A 615 12.75 25.36 31.38
N ARG A 616 11.72 24.81 32.03
CA ARG A 616 10.37 25.37 31.93
C ARG A 616 10.31 26.63 32.81
N ARG A 617 10.78 27.78 32.30
CA ARG A 617 10.39 29.15 32.71
C ARG A 617 11.29 30.19 32.06
N ARG A 618 10.94 30.59 30.84
CA ARG A 618 10.94 31.97 30.30
C ARG A 618 10.61 31.88 28.81
N GLY A 619 9.72 32.76 28.34
CA GLY A 619 9.25 32.79 26.96
C GLY A 619 10.40 32.71 25.97
N SER A 620 10.34 31.75 25.06
CA SER A 620 11.31 31.59 23.99
C SER A 620 11.15 32.75 23.02
N VAL A 621 11.96 33.80 23.18
CA VAL A 621 12.08 34.88 22.21
C VAL A 621 12.67 34.26 20.92
N PRO A 622 12.01 34.38 19.75
CA PRO A 622 12.55 33.89 18.49
C PRO A 622 13.89 34.57 18.20
N ARG A 623 14.86 33.85 17.62
CA ARG A 623 16.18 34.41 17.30
C ARG A 623 16.04 35.45 16.18
N PRO A 624 16.17 36.77 16.45
CA PRO A 624 15.90 37.83 15.47
C PRO A 624 16.66 37.71 14.14
N PRO A 625 17.97 37.32 14.11
CA PRO A 625 18.71 37.30 12.84
C PRO A 625 18.22 36.20 11.89
N TRP A 626 17.74 35.06 12.41
CA TRP A 626 17.22 33.97 11.57
C TRP A 626 15.84 34.27 11.01
N VAL A 627 15.02 35.03 11.74
CA VAL A 627 13.70 35.47 11.27
C VAL A 627 13.87 36.52 10.18
N MET A 628 14.76 37.50 10.37
CA MET A 628 15.05 38.54 9.37
C MET A 628 15.65 37.94 8.10
N ALA A 629 16.64 37.06 8.22
CA ALA A 629 17.21 36.34 7.07
C ALA A 629 16.18 35.46 6.37
N GLY A 630 15.29 34.81 7.13
CA GLY A 630 14.20 33.99 6.58
C GLY A 630 13.19 34.81 5.77
N LEU A 631 12.73 35.94 6.32
CA LEU A 631 11.82 36.86 5.63
C LEU A 631 12.45 37.47 4.39
N GLY A 632 13.73 37.88 4.47
CA GLY A 632 14.48 38.41 3.33
C GLY A 632 14.58 37.40 2.18
N ALA A 633 14.91 36.14 2.47
CA ALA A 633 14.98 35.09 1.46
C ALA A 633 13.61 34.78 0.82
N VAL A 634 12.51 34.82 1.58
CA VAL A 634 11.16 34.67 1.02
C VAL A 634 10.83 35.82 0.08
N LEU A 635 11.16 37.07 0.44
CA LEU A 635 10.92 38.24 -0.41
C LEU A 635 11.70 38.16 -1.73
N VAL A 636 12.97 37.75 -1.68
CA VAL A 636 13.78 37.51 -2.88
C VAL A 636 13.16 36.41 -3.75
N GLY A 637 12.69 35.32 -3.13
CA GLY A 637 11.99 34.26 -3.86
C GLY A 637 10.70 34.73 -4.53
N VAL A 638 9.87 35.53 -3.83
CA VAL A 638 8.63 36.12 -4.37
C VAL A 638 8.92 37.10 -5.50
N ALA A 639 9.96 37.92 -5.39
CA ALA A 639 10.38 38.82 -6.45
C ALA A 639 10.92 38.08 -7.69
N THR A 640 11.57 36.93 -7.47
CA THR A 640 12.15 36.11 -8.54
C THR A 640 11.10 35.30 -9.29
N ALA A 641 10.12 34.73 -8.58
CA ALA A 641 9.00 34.01 -9.19
C ALA A 641 7.76 34.07 -8.28
N PRO A 642 6.90 35.07 -8.45
CA PRO A 642 5.74 35.25 -7.58
C PRO A 642 4.76 34.06 -7.66
N LEU A 643 4.70 33.39 -8.81
CA LEU A 643 3.86 32.22 -9.07
C LEU A 643 4.26 30.95 -8.28
N THR A 644 5.55 30.74 -8.04
CA THR A 644 6.07 29.55 -7.33
C THR A 644 6.31 29.80 -5.86
N ALA A 645 6.67 31.04 -5.51
CA ALA A 645 7.04 31.43 -4.17
C ALA A 645 5.85 31.48 -3.21
N VAL A 646 4.67 31.93 -3.66
CA VAL A 646 3.48 32.11 -2.82
C VAL A 646 2.93 30.79 -2.26
N PRO A 647 2.72 29.72 -3.07
CA PRO A 647 2.26 28.43 -2.56
C PRO A 647 3.26 27.77 -1.59
N LEU A 648 4.56 27.87 -1.89
CA LEU A 648 5.64 27.35 -1.04
C LEU A 648 5.74 28.12 0.29
N ALA A 649 5.59 29.45 0.26
CA ALA A 649 5.57 30.29 1.44
C ALA A 649 4.35 30.00 2.34
N VAL A 650 3.17 29.78 1.75
CA VAL A 650 1.97 29.39 2.51
C VAL A 650 2.13 27.99 3.11
N GLY A 651 2.66 27.02 2.34
CA GLY A 651 2.99 25.68 2.85
C GLY A 651 3.99 25.73 4.02
N ALA A 652 5.00 26.59 3.94
CA ALA A 652 5.96 26.84 5.01
C ALA A 652 5.28 27.44 6.25
N VAL A 653 4.43 28.46 6.09
CA VAL A 653 3.65 29.08 7.19
C VAL A 653 2.75 28.04 7.88
N VAL A 654 2.13 27.14 7.12
CA VAL A 654 1.31 26.04 7.67
C VAL A 654 2.13 25.06 8.50
N VAL A 655 3.34 24.72 8.04
CA VAL A 655 4.27 23.86 8.78
C VAL A 655 4.75 24.56 10.06
N LEU A 656 5.02 25.85 9.98
CA LEU A 656 5.52 26.70 11.07
C LEU A 656 4.49 26.93 12.19
N VAL A 657 3.24 27.25 11.84
CA VAL A 657 2.14 27.46 12.81
C VAL A 657 1.83 26.18 13.60
N ARG A 658 2.28 25.01 13.12
CA ARG A 658 1.97 23.70 13.71
C ARG A 658 3.10 23.04 14.48
N VAL A 659 4.27 23.67 14.61
CA VAL A 659 5.34 23.18 15.50
C VAL A 659 4.94 23.43 16.96
N GLY A 660 4.13 22.52 17.53
CA GLY A 660 3.88 22.48 18.97
C GLY A 660 2.47 22.13 19.48
N ARG A 661 1.47 21.86 18.62
CA ARG A 661 0.11 21.48 19.07
C ARG A 661 -0.38 20.17 18.45
N ARG A 662 -1.31 19.51 19.17
CA ARG A 662 -1.93 18.20 18.84
C ARG A 662 -2.34 18.07 17.37
N PRO A 663 -2.34 16.87 16.77
CA PRO A 663 -2.71 16.67 15.37
C PRO A 663 -4.13 17.21 15.09
N PRO A 664 -4.35 17.96 14.01
CA PRO A 664 -5.64 18.59 13.73
C PRO A 664 -6.66 17.58 13.17
N ARG A 665 -7.96 17.90 13.33
CA ARG A 665 -9.08 17.17 12.72
C ARG A 665 -9.04 17.31 11.19
N LEU A 666 -9.44 16.27 10.46
CA LEU A 666 -9.36 16.14 9.00
C LEU A 666 -9.89 17.36 8.21
N ARG A 667 -10.95 18.04 8.69
CA ARG A 667 -11.54 19.24 8.06
C ARG A 667 -10.58 20.44 7.95
N GLN A 668 -9.64 20.58 8.88
CA GLN A 668 -8.66 21.69 8.85
C GLN A 668 -7.53 21.46 7.84
N TRP A 669 -7.30 20.20 7.42
CA TRP A 669 -6.40 19.91 6.29
C TRP A 669 -7.06 20.27 4.97
N ALA A 670 -8.36 20.00 4.81
CA ALA A 670 -9.13 20.35 3.62
C ALA A 670 -9.07 21.85 3.31
N GLY A 671 -9.32 22.70 4.31
CA GLY A 671 -9.32 24.16 4.13
C GLY A 671 -7.95 24.74 3.77
N LEU A 672 -6.87 24.16 4.29
CA LEU A 672 -5.51 24.60 3.96
C LEU A 672 -5.09 24.22 2.56
N VAL A 673 -5.42 22.98 2.14
CA VAL A 673 -5.14 22.52 0.78
C VAL A 673 -5.96 23.32 -0.23
N LEU A 674 -7.24 23.53 0.02
CA LEU A 674 -8.12 24.39 -0.79
C LEU A 674 -7.60 25.83 -0.87
N GLY A 675 -7.15 26.39 0.26
CA GLY A 675 -6.57 27.74 0.30
C GLY A 675 -5.28 27.85 -0.51
N THR A 676 -4.37 26.87 -0.39
CA THR A 676 -3.15 26.84 -1.22
C THR A 676 -3.46 26.66 -2.69
N CYS A 677 -4.34 25.72 -3.07
CA CYS A 677 -4.73 25.52 -4.47
C CYS A 677 -5.42 26.76 -5.05
N GLY A 678 -6.30 27.41 -4.29
CA GLY A 678 -6.97 28.65 -4.69
C GLY A 678 -6.00 29.81 -4.86
N LEU A 679 -5.01 29.97 -3.98
CA LEU A 679 -3.95 30.98 -4.11
C LEU A 679 -3.02 30.70 -5.29
N THR A 680 -2.67 29.43 -5.55
CA THR A 680 -1.89 29.04 -6.74
C THR A 680 -2.65 29.33 -8.04
N ALA A 681 -3.96 29.02 -8.07
CA ALA A 681 -4.83 29.30 -9.21
C ALA A 681 -4.98 30.81 -9.44
N LEU A 682 -5.21 31.58 -8.37
CA LEU A 682 -5.29 33.04 -8.44
C LEU A 682 -3.98 33.62 -8.99
N ALA A 683 -2.84 33.26 -8.41
CA ALA A 683 -1.53 33.72 -8.84
C ALA A 683 -1.29 33.40 -10.33
N ALA A 684 -1.51 32.14 -10.72
CA ALA A 684 -1.32 31.68 -12.10
C ALA A 684 -2.29 32.33 -13.10
N SER A 685 -3.48 32.76 -12.66
CA SER A 685 -4.45 33.49 -13.51
C SER A 685 -4.15 34.99 -13.64
N THR A 686 -3.55 35.61 -12.61
CA THR A 686 -3.29 37.06 -12.59
C THR A 686 -1.90 37.45 -13.10
N ALA A 687 -0.91 36.56 -13.01
CA ALA A 687 0.47 36.87 -13.39
C ALA A 687 0.67 37.20 -14.87
N PRO A 688 0.00 36.55 -15.84
CA PRO A 688 0.15 36.92 -17.26
C PRO A 688 -0.36 38.34 -17.55
N ALA A 689 -1.43 38.76 -16.88
CA ALA A 689 -1.98 40.12 -16.98
C ALA A 689 -1.09 41.17 -16.30
N LEU A 690 -0.42 40.81 -15.19
CA LEU A 690 0.53 41.68 -14.48
C LEU A 690 1.90 41.78 -15.18
N LEU A 691 2.31 40.73 -15.89
CA LEU A 691 3.63 40.62 -16.54
C LEU A 691 3.58 40.84 -18.07
N GLY A 692 2.40 41.06 -18.66
CA GLY A 692 2.26 41.37 -20.09
C GLY A 692 2.70 40.25 -21.04
N SER A 693 2.60 38.99 -20.64
CA SER A 693 3.06 37.84 -21.45
C SER A 693 1.91 37.19 -22.25
N PRO A 694 2.11 36.82 -23.53
CA PRO A 694 1.12 36.12 -24.33
C PRO A 694 0.89 34.68 -23.82
N GLY A 695 -0.38 34.27 -23.77
CA GLY A 695 -0.78 32.96 -23.27
C GLY A 695 -0.73 31.86 -24.31
N VAL A 696 0.09 30.84 -24.08
CA VAL A 696 0.01 29.56 -24.80
C VAL A 696 -0.75 28.54 -23.93
N ALA A 697 -1.73 27.85 -24.52
CA ALA A 697 -2.52 26.80 -23.87
C ALA A 697 -1.71 25.49 -23.76
N LEU A 698 -2.01 24.68 -22.74
CA LEU A 698 -1.43 23.33 -22.58
C LEU A 698 -1.80 22.45 -23.80
N PRO A 699 -0.87 21.64 -24.34
CA PRO A 699 -1.18 20.63 -25.35
C PRO A 699 -2.28 19.65 -24.87
N ASP A 700 -3.17 19.24 -25.78
CA ASP A 700 -4.39 18.49 -25.43
C ASP A 700 -4.13 17.20 -24.64
N GLY A 701 -3.09 16.43 -24.99
CA GLY A 701 -2.73 15.20 -24.28
C GLY A 701 -2.26 15.40 -22.83
N GLU A 702 -1.54 16.50 -22.56
CA GLU A 702 -1.08 16.82 -21.18
C GLU A 702 -2.26 17.25 -20.30
N ARG A 703 -3.25 17.94 -20.89
CA ARG A 703 -4.48 18.36 -20.24
C ARG A 703 -5.35 17.16 -19.86
N GLU A 704 -5.52 16.19 -20.77
CA GLU A 704 -6.29 14.97 -20.53
C GLU A 704 -5.71 14.11 -19.40
N VAL A 705 -4.39 13.95 -19.37
CA VAL A 705 -3.68 13.23 -18.31
C VAL A 705 -3.88 13.90 -16.95
N LEU A 706 -3.77 15.22 -16.87
CA LEU A 706 -3.98 15.97 -15.63
C LEU A 706 -5.43 15.89 -15.13
N LEU A 707 -6.41 15.91 -16.05
CA LEU A 707 -7.82 15.71 -15.73
C LEU A 707 -8.10 14.29 -15.22
N LEU A 708 -7.53 13.27 -15.87
CA LEU A 708 -7.64 11.87 -15.44
C LEU A 708 -7.04 11.67 -14.03
N VAL A 709 -5.87 12.25 -13.77
CA VAL A 709 -5.22 12.22 -12.46
C VAL A 709 -6.06 12.93 -11.40
N GLY A 710 -6.57 14.12 -11.70
CA GLY A 710 -7.46 14.86 -10.80
C GLY A 710 -8.75 14.08 -10.49
N ALA A 711 -9.34 13.43 -11.49
CA ALA A 711 -10.51 12.59 -11.36
C ALA A 711 -10.24 11.32 -10.53
N LEU A 712 -9.12 10.63 -10.75
CA LEU A 712 -8.71 9.45 -9.98
C LEU A 712 -8.42 9.79 -8.51
N LEU A 713 -7.80 10.94 -8.24
CA LEU A 713 -7.59 11.44 -6.89
C LEU A 713 -8.92 11.80 -6.19
N ALA A 714 -9.85 12.43 -6.92
CA ALA A 714 -11.18 12.76 -6.41
C ALA A 714 -12.03 11.51 -6.14
N ALA A 715 -12.04 10.55 -7.07
CA ALA A 715 -12.74 9.27 -6.93
C ALA A 715 -12.16 8.42 -5.78
N GLY A 716 -10.83 8.32 -5.72
CA GLY A 716 -10.13 7.64 -4.63
C GLY A 716 -10.44 8.25 -3.27
N ALA A 717 -10.72 9.55 -3.19
CA ALA A 717 -11.12 10.22 -1.96
C ALA A 717 -12.60 10.03 -1.59
N LEU A 718 -13.50 10.03 -2.59
CA LEU A 718 -14.94 9.78 -2.45
C LEU A 718 -15.23 8.38 -1.90
N VAL A 719 -14.48 7.37 -2.36
CA VAL A 719 -14.59 5.97 -1.89
C VAL A 719 -14.31 5.82 -0.39
N LEU A 720 -13.54 6.73 0.22
CA LEU A 720 -13.12 6.60 1.62
C LEU A 720 -14.16 7.02 2.64
N ARG A 721 -15.30 7.62 2.23
CA ARG A 721 -16.39 8.14 3.11
C ARG A 721 -15.92 8.94 4.35
N ARG A 722 -14.67 9.40 4.34
CA ARG A 722 -13.93 10.08 5.40
C ARG A 722 -12.88 11.02 4.79
N GLY A 723 -13.07 11.50 3.56
CA GLY A 723 -11.99 11.97 2.68
C GLY A 723 -12.19 13.35 2.05
N ASP A 724 -12.99 14.24 2.64
CA ASP A 724 -13.34 15.56 2.05
C ASP A 724 -12.12 16.40 1.62
N ALA A 725 -10.99 16.25 2.33
CA ALA A 725 -9.75 16.96 2.03
C ALA A 725 -9.03 16.50 0.76
N VAL A 726 -9.08 15.19 0.44
CA VAL A 726 -8.40 14.61 -0.73
C VAL A 726 -9.27 14.79 -1.97
N ALA A 727 -10.59 14.76 -1.81
CA ALA A 727 -11.55 15.08 -2.88
C ALA A 727 -11.45 16.55 -3.29
N ALA A 728 -11.29 17.45 -2.30
CA ALA A 728 -11.05 18.86 -2.54
C ALA A 728 -9.67 19.14 -3.19
N ALA A 729 -8.63 18.39 -2.81
CA ALA A 729 -7.31 18.47 -3.44
C ALA A 729 -7.34 17.99 -4.90
N GLY A 730 -7.94 16.83 -5.16
CA GLY A 730 -8.14 16.29 -6.51
C GLY A 730 -9.01 17.20 -7.38
N GLY A 731 -10.09 17.75 -6.81
CA GLY A 731 -10.93 18.74 -7.46
C GLY A 731 -10.22 20.05 -7.78
N GLY A 732 -9.31 20.51 -6.91
CA GLY A 732 -8.48 21.70 -7.16
C GLY A 732 -7.46 21.48 -8.29
N VAL A 733 -6.84 20.31 -8.35
CA VAL A 733 -5.95 19.91 -9.46
C VAL A 733 -6.73 19.76 -10.77
N ALA A 734 -7.91 19.14 -10.74
CA ALA A 734 -8.79 19.02 -11.90
C ALA A 734 -9.30 20.38 -12.39
N ALA A 735 -9.65 21.30 -11.47
CA ALA A 735 -10.06 22.65 -11.80
C ALA A 735 -8.92 23.47 -12.42
N LEU A 736 -7.69 23.34 -11.91
CA LEU A 736 -6.49 23.95 -12.48
C LEU A 736 -6.17 23.42 -13.90
N ALA A 737 -6.43 22.14 -14.16
CA ALA A 737 -6.26 21.53 -15.48
C ALA A 737 -7.39 21.89 -16.47
N ALA A 738 -8.58 22.24 -15.96
CA ALA A 738 -9.73 22.59 -16.79
C ALA A 738 -9.68 24.03 -17.34
N VAL A 739 -9.01 24.96 -16.66
CA VAL A 739 -8.95 26.38 -17.06
C VAL A 739 -7.84 26.59 -18.11
N PRO A 740 -8.14 27.23 -19.26
CA PRO A 740 -7.11 27.66 -20.21
C PRO A 740 -6.27 28.78 -19.59
N MET A 741 -5.10 28.43 -19.05
CA MET A 741 -4.20 29.37 -18.36
C MET A 741 -3.15 29.89 -19.34
N PRO A 742 -2.99 31.23 -19.49
CA PRO A 742 -1.89 31.81 -20.27
C PRO A 742 -0.53 31.43 -19.64
N GLY A 743 0.38 30.78 -20.39
CA GLY A 743 1.76 30.52 -19.94
C GLY A 743 2.03 29.10 -19.42
N ALA A 744 1.47 28.10 -20.09
CA ALA A 744 1.55 26.66 -19.76
C ALA A 744 2.95 26.16 -19.34
N ASP A 745 4.01 26.63 -19.99
CA ASP A 745 5.41 26.21 -19.77
C ASP A 745 5.89 26.44 -18.33
N ALA A 746 5.37 27.47 -17.64
CA ALA A 746 5.71 27.78 -16.25
C ALA A 746 4.78 27.12 -15.22
N VAL A 747 3.59 26.68 -15.65
CA VAL A 747 2.52 26.17 -14.79
C VAL A 747 2.60 24.66 -14.60
N LEU A 748 3.01 23.91 -15.62
CA LEU A 748 3.17 22.46 -15.54
C LEU A 748 4.18 22.03 -14.46
N PRO A 749 5.39 22.64 -14.37
CA PRO A 749 6.36 22.25 -13.35
C PRO A 749 5.92 22.67 -11.93
N LEU A 750 5.20 23.80 -11.83
CA LEU A 750 4.59 24.27 -10.59
C LEU A 750 3.54 23.27 -10.09
N LEU A 751 2.69 22.76 -10.97
CA LEU A 751 1.70 21.73 -10.66
C LEU A 751 2.38 20.43 -10.22
N ILE A 752 3.46 20.02 -10.89
CA ILE A 752 4.22 18.81 -10.57
C ILE A 752 4.89 18.91 -9.20
N VAL A 753 5.64 19.99 -8.95
CA VAL A 753 6.34 20.20 -7.67
C VAL A 753 5.34 20.36 -6.52
N SER A 754 4.26 21.10 -6.74
CA SER A 754 3.21 21.27 -5.73
C SER A 754 2.52 19.94 -5.42
N SER A 755 2.22 19.12 -6.43
CA SER A 755 1.59 17.80 -6.28
C SER A 755 2.51 16.81 -5.57
N ALA A 756 3.80 16.80 -5.88
CA ALA A 756 4.80 15.96 -5.22
C ALA A 756 4.96 16.33 -3.74
N VAL A 757 5.02 17.63 -3.41
CA VAL A 757 5.10 18.14 -2.03
C VAL A 757 3.80 17.84 -1.27
N LEU A 758 2.63 18.03 -1.89
CA LEU A 758 1.35 17.69 -1.28
C LEU A 758 1.25 16.18 -1.00
N GLY A 759 1.66 15.35 -1.97
CA GLY A 759 1.77 13.90 -1.79
C GLY A 759 2.67 13.54 -0.62
N ALA A 760 3.86 14.13 -0.53
CA ALA A 760 4.79 13.94 0.59
C ALA A 760 4.15 14.26 1.95
N LEU A 761 3.43 15.38 2.03
CA LEU A 761 2.75 15.84 3.24
C LEU A 761 1.56 14.95 3.62
N VAL A 762 0.81 14.44 2.64
CA VAL A 762 -0.27 13.47 2.84
C VAL A 762 0.31 12.17 3.38
N VAL A 763 1.35 11.60 2.78
CA VAL A 763 1.96 10.36 3.28
C VAL A 763 2.58 10.57 4.67
N ALA A 764 3.21 11.72 4.93
CA ALA A 764 3.70 12.09 6.26
C ALA A 764 2.56 12.19 7.29
N ALA A 765 1.42 12.78 6.94
CA ALA A 765 0.25 12.87 7.82
C ALA A 765 -0.37 11.50 8.12
N LEU A 766 -0.49 10.62 7.10
CA LEU A 766 -1.09 9.29 7.22
C LEU A 766 -0.27 8.33 8.10
N THR A 767 1.04 8.53 8.19
CA THR A 767 1.95 7.59 8.83
C THR A 767 2.44 8.03 10.22
N ARG A 768 2.26 9.31 10.57
CA ARG A 768 2.51 9.83 11.91
C ARG A 768 1.56 9.24 12.95
N GLN A 769 0.44 8.66 12.53
CA GLN A 769 -0.48 7.97 13.45
C GLN A 769 0.13 6.66 14.01
N PRO A 770 -0.22 6.29 15.26
CA PRO A 770 0.12 4.98 15.82
C PRO A 770 -0.44 3.87 14.92
N VAL A 771 0.24 2.71 14.88
CA VAL A 771 -0.07 1.62 13.92
C VAL A 771 -1.54 1.21 13.98
N SER A 772 -2.14 1.26 15.18
CA SER A 772 -3.55 0.97 15.45
C SER A 772 -4.55 1.96 14.85
N ALA A 773 -4.16 3.23 14.65
CA ALA A 773 -5.02 4.28 14.10
C ALA A 773 -4.78 4.55 12.61
N ARG A 774 -3.76 3.93 12.00
CA ARG A 774 -3.46 4.12 10.58
C ARG A 774 -4.60 3.58 9.72
N PRO A 775 -4.97 4.28 8.63
CA PRO A 775 -5.88 3.71 7.65
C PRO A 775 -5.32 2.41 7.11
N HIS A 776 -6.21 1.54 6.68
CA HIS A 776 -5.90 0.22 6.18
C HIS A 776 -4.84 0.29 5.04
N PRO A 777 -3.85 -0.61 4.96
CA PRO A 777 -2.73 -0.46 4.02
C PRO A 777 -3.14 -0.61 2.56
N LEU A 778 -4.20 -1.34 2.23
CA LEU A 778 -4.80 -1.29 0.89
C LEU A 778 -5.33 0.12 0.55
N LEU A 779 -5.92 0.80 1.53
CA LEU A 779 -6.36 2.19 1.41
C LEU A 779 -5.17 3.13 1.15
N ARG A 780 -4.03 2.87 1.81
CA ARG A 780 -2.78 3.60 1.59
C ARG A 780 -2.19 3.32 0.21
N ALA A 781 -2.31 2.08 -0.28
CA ALA A 781 -1.92 1.72 -1.63
C ALA A 781 -2.79 2.43 -2.66
N VAL A 782 -4.12 2.46 -2.49
CA VAL A 782 -5.04 3.22 -3.36
C VAL A 782 -4.74 4.72 -3.38
N LEU A 783 -4.23 5.31 -2.30
CA LEU A 783 -3.76 6.72 -2.28
C LEU A 783 -2.35 6.88 -2.86
N ALA A 784 -1.50 5.86 -2.77
CA ALA A 784 -0.15 5.85 -3.34
C ALA A 784 -0.13 5.52 -4.82
N VAL A 785 -1.13 4.80 -5.34
CA VAL A 785 -1.24 4.39 -6.75
C VAL A 785 -1.38 5.60 -7.67
N PRO A 786 -2.23 6.62 -7.42
CA PRO A 786 -2.23 7.84 -8.21
C PRO A 786 -0.90 8.59 -8.19
N VAL A 787 -0.18 8.57 -7.05
CA VAL A 787 1.18 9.17 -6.94
C VAL A 787 2.20 8.34 -7.71
N LEU A 788 2.11 7.00 -7.66
CA LEU A 788 2.95 6.09 -8.43
C LEU A 788 2.66 6.22 -9.92
N VAL A 789 1.39 6.36 -10.31
CA VAL A 789 0.94 6.66 -11.66
C VAL A 789 1.43 8.05 -12.07
N LEU A 790 1.42 9.06 -11.20
CA LEU A 790 2.00 10.37 -11.48
C LEU A 790 3.52 10.29 -11.70
N VAL A 791 4.22 9.46 -10.93
CA VAL A 791 5.66 9.21 -11.06
C VAL A 791 5.97 8.44 -12.32
N VAL A 792 5.15 7.45 -12.66
CA VAL A 792 5.26 6.65 -13.87
C VAL A 792 4.96 7.52 -15.07
N VAL A 793 3.81 8.18 -15.13
CA VAL A 793 3.41 9.11 -16.21
C VAL A 793 4.37 10.30 -16.33
N GLY A 794 4.88 10.80 -15.20
CA GLY A 794 5.96 11.78 -15.22
C GLY A 794 7.30 11.22 -15.69
N ALA A 795 7.59 9.94 -15.48
CA ALA A 795 8.74 9.27 -16.08
C ALA A 795 8.54 8.96 -17.57
N LEU A 796 7.30 8.90 -18.06
CA LEU A 796 6.96 8.67 -19.46
C LEU A 796 7.29 9.89 -20.34
N LEU A 797 7.02 11.10 -19.86
CA LEU A 797 7.30 12.36 -20.56
C LEU A 797 8.81 12.71 -20.63
N LEU A 798 9.69 11.74 -20.91
CA LEU A 798 11.08 12.01 -21.22
C LEU A 798 11.13 12.88 -22.51
N PRO A 799 11.88 14.00 -22.50
CA PRO A 799 12.33 14.54 -23.77
C PRO A 799 13.20 13.47 -24.42
N ALA A 800 12.90 13.14 -25.69
CA ALA A 800 13.77 12.27 -26.46
C ALA A 800 15.21 12.80 -26.39
N PRO A 801 16.23 11.94 -26.23
CA PRO A 801 17.59 12.37 -26.49
C PRO A 801 17.60 13.00 -27.87
N ALA A 802 18.11 14.24 -27.97
CA ALA A 802 18.29 14.87 -29.26
C ALA A 802 19.10 13.89 -30.12
N VAL A 803 18.58 13.57 -31.31
CA VAL A 803 19.39 12.94 -32.35
C VAL A 803 20.60 13.86 -32.51
N ASP A 804 21.81 13.36 -32.25
CA ASP A 804 23.04 14.11 -32.47
C ASP A 804 22.92 14.76 -33.85
N PRO A 805 22.84 16.10 -33.96
CA PRO A 805 22.89 16.72 -35.26
C PRO A 805 24.22 16.27 -35.86
N PRO A 806 24.25 15.71 -37.09
CA PRO A 806 25.48 15.20 -37.66
C PRO A 806 26.50 16.33 -37.70
N HIS A 807 27.41 16.35 -36.73
CA HIS A 807 28.35 17.46 -36.53
C HIS A 807 29.25 17.66 -37.76
N ARG A 808 29.35 16.62 -38.62
CA ARG A 808 29.98 16.69 -39.94
C ARG A 808 29.23 17.55 -40.97
N ALA A 809 27.91 17.66 -40.90
CA ALA A 809 27.11 18.48 -41.81
C ALA A 809 27.19 19.98 -41.46
N LEU A 810 27.17 20.32 -40.16
CA LEU A 810 27.35 21.69 -39.66
C LEU A 810 28.79 22.18 -39.81
N ALA A 811 29.79 21.32 -39.56
CA ALA A 811 31.18 21.65 -39.83
C ALA A 811 31.47 21.78 -41.34
N GLY A 812 30.83 20.96 -42.18
CA GLY A 812 30.90 21.08 -43.64
C GLY A 812 30.32 22.39 -44.19
N GLY A 813 29.26 22.93 -43.58
CA GLY A 813 28.69 24.23 -43.95
C GLY A 813 29.52 25.45 -43.52
N LEU A 814 30.27 25.34 -42.42
CA LEU A 814 31.11 26.40 -41.87
C LEU A 814 32.55 26.39 -42.41
N THR A 815 33.03 25.27 -42.95
CA THR A 815 34.39 25.13 -43.50
C THR A 815 34.45 25.13 -45.02
N ALA A 816 33.31 25.19 -45.71
CA ALA A 816 33.27 25.30 -47.17
C ALA A 816 33.84 26.66 -47.62
N PRO A 817 34.93 26.70 -48.40
CA PRO A 817 35.44 27.95 -48.94
C PRO A 817 34.51 28.40 -50.07
N ALA A 818 33.83 29.53 -49.83
CA ALA A 818 33.11 30.39 -50.78
C ALA A 818 32.46 29.73 -52.02
N SER A 819 31.13 29.73 -52.05
CA SER A 819 30.35 29.71 -53.30
C SER A 819 29.20 30.72 -53.21
N PRO A 820 28.87 31.44 -54.30
CA PRO A 820 28.37 32.81 -54.23
C PRO A 820 26.86 32.90 -54.50
N ALA A 821 26.10 33.36 -53.50
CA ALA A 821 24.83 34.10 -53.61
C ALA A 821 24.32 34.35 -52.19
N GLY A 822 24.09 35.56 -51.68
CA GLY A 822 24.09 36.88 -52.30
C GLY A 822 22.97 37.72 -51.67
N ARG A 823 23.38 38.75 -50.92
CA ARG A 823 22.62 39.91 -50.39
C ARG A 823 21.80 39.74 -49.12
#